data_AF-A0A3E1E0X8-F1
#
_entry.id   AF-A0A3E1E0X8-F1
#
_cell.length_a   1.000
_cell.length_b   1.000
_cell.length_c   1.000
_cell.angle_alpha   90.00
_cell.angle_beta   90.00
_cell.angle_gamma   90.00
#
_symmetry.space_group_name_H-M   'P 1'
#
loop_
_entity.id
_entity.type
_entity.pdbx_description
1 polymer ?
#
loop_
_entity_poly.entity_id
_entity_poly.type
_entity_poly.pdbx_seq_one_letter_code
_entity_poly.pdbx_strand_id
1 'polypeptide(L)'
;MRALVAALCSFVFCFSVAFAEQSEGEKPLPKLEPIYVGQLQRIEVLPAALKISTPLQKVQCVVSGFYSDGRVQDLTRATEFRPLVGGIVMVSDALVKPVSNGKTEMMVSVGGVAQKISVEVSGQETPEKISFQYGTLAALSKNGCNSGGCHGAPSGKGGFAISMVAFDPEADKISLTRDFMNRRINMPEPESSLLLRKPRMQVPHRGGLKLRKEDEAYQVLVDWISQGCKFDEADAARLVGIRVDPSLSRTYEWPAHSQQLRVTARFTDGSERDITRLAMYSSSEEGLATVSEGGLVVARGRGQVGISVRFLDNVETCYLTFVRKVEGFEWKAPEPANYVDVKVFEKLRLLQYQPSETCSDEEFLRRVFVDVTGLLPKVEETVGFLDDSDKQKRSKLIDRLLERPDFARFWAFRWGDLLRISPTTVKEAGTHKYNAWIVKAWEENLPYDQFARQLLTAQGSTLELPPANFFRTTANTSEATEMAAQIFLGARVQCAKCHNHPFEKWTQDNYYGLGAFFERVQRKKGPRTDEMVIYNARRGEITQPRTGKKMPPWAPGTGEVAVGESSDRLVAFADWLTAPDNPYFARVEVNRIWWQLMGKGIVEPIDDFRESNPPTNPELLEALAKDFVLHKFDRKHILKTILSSRTYQASSRTNAFNQEDEKNFSHARQQVLTAEQLLDAVCQVTGQPEKYGNLPIGTRATQLPAPQPGNAFLVAFGQPSRQSSCACERQSQPSLTQALQLSNSQTVESRLKNGGGQFIRELAAKKKGDEEIIESLYLAALCRRPRAVELQHAKTFIASHADRSVALEDVAWSVLNLREFVFRH
;
A
#
# COMPACT_ATOMS: atom_id res chain seq x y z
N MET A 1 45.03 16.33 2.03
CA MET A 1 43.72 16.77 2.59
C MET A 1 43.25 18.19 2.21
N ARG A 2 44.08 19.09 1.65
CA ARG A 2 43.61 20.41 1.15
C ARG A 2 43.43 20.53 -0.37
N ALA A 3 43.84 19.53 -1.15
CA ALA A 3 43.64 19.48 -2.61
C ALA A 3 42.38 18.69 -3.04
N LEU A 4 41.77 17.89 -2.14
CA LEU A 4 40.53 17.15 -2.43
C LEU A 4 39.26 17.99 -2.18
N VAL A 5 39.39 19.11 -1.46
CA VAL A 5 38.28 20.00 -1.11
C VAL A 5 37.92 20.96 -2.26
N ALA A 6 38.87 21.23 -3.17
CA ALA A 6 38.64 22.13 -4.30
C ALA A 6 37.88 21.47 -5.47
N ALA A 7 37.91 20.14 -5.59
CA ALA A 7 37.19 19.41 -6.64
C ALA A 7 35.72 19.10 -6.29
N LEU A 8 35.34 19.16 -5.01
CA LEU A 8 33.97 18.91 -4.54
C LEU A 8 33.08 20.16 -4.54
N CYS A 9 33.66 21.37 -4.58
CA CYS A 9 32.88 22.62 -4.55
C CYS A 9 32.19 22.98 -5.89
N SER A 10 32.52 22.32 -7.00
CA SER A 10 31.88 22.57 -8.31
C SER A 10 30.70 21.63 -8.62
N PHE A 11 30.43 20.62 -7.80
CA PHE A 11 29.31 19.68 -8.00
C PHE A 11 28.08 19.94 -7.09
N VAL A 12 28.18 20.89 -6.16
CA VAL A 12 27.18 21.08 -5.08
C VAL A 12 26.17 22.22 -5.38
N PHE A 13 26.26 22.89 -6.53
CA PHE A 13 25.41 24.06 -6.85
C PHE A 13 24.30 23.82 -7.91
N CYS A 14 23.72 22.61 -7.98
CA CYS A 14 22.58 22.33 -8.89
C CYS A 14 21.40 21.54 -8.29
N PHE A 15 21.29 21.41 -6.97
CA PHE A 15 20.10 20.81 -6.34
C PHE A 15 19.46 21.75 -5.32
N SER A 16 18.99 22.91 -5.80
CA SER A 16 17.90 23.63 -5.14
C SER A 16 16.58 23.15 -5.75
N VAL A 17 15.87 22.36 -4.95
CA VAL A 17 14.54 21.83 -5.22
C VAL A 17 13.58 22.99 -5.46
N ALA A 18 13.18 23.17 -6.72
CA ALA A 18 11.99 23.91 -7.06
C ALA A 18 10.78 23.01 -6.77
N PHE A 19 10.16 23.16 -5.59
CA PHE A 19 8.74 22.83 -5.45
C PHE A 19 7.94 23.93 -6.17
N ALA A 20 7.95 23.87 -7.50
CA ALA A 20 6.91 24.48 -8.30
C ALA A 20 5.80 23.43 -8.40
N GLU A 21 4.66 23.68 -7.75
CA GLU A 21 3.39 23.07 -8.16
C GLU A 21 3.19 23.45 -9.64
N GLN A 22 3.64 22.59 -10.55
CA GLN A 22 3.21 22.65 -11.93
C GLN A 22 1.71 22.40 -11.92
N SER A 23 0.96 23.39 -12.40
CA SER A 23 -0.43 23.17 -12.79
C SER A 23 -0.43 22.04 -13.81
N GLU A 24 -0.85 20.84 -13.40
CA GLU A 24 -0.98 19.69 -14.29
C GLU A 24 -2.02 20.04 -15.36
N GLY A 25 -1.55 20.53 -16.50
CA GLY A 25 -2.23 20.32 -17.76
C GLY A 25 -2.21 18.82 -18.08
N GLU A 26 -3.21 18.37 -18.83
CA GLU A 26 -3.38 16.99 -19.26
C GLU A 26 -2.04 16.39 -19.76
N LYS A 27 -1.50 15.41 -19.03
CA LYS A 27 -0.30 14.68 -19.47
C LYS A 27 -0.66 14.00 -20.80
N PRO A 28 0.09 14.22 -21.89
CA PRO A 28 -0.26 13.66 -23.18
C PRO A 28 -0.31 12.13 -23.08
N LEU A 29 -1.41 11.56 -23.59
CA LEU A 29 -1.53 10.11 -23.71
C LEU A 29 -0.37 9.58 -24.57
N PRO A 30 0.10 8.34 -24.30
CA PRO A 30 1.02 7.66 -25.20
C PRO A 30 0.45 7.65 -26.63
N LYS A 31 1.34 7.70 -27.62
CA LYS A 31 0.93 7.54 -29.01
C LYS A 31 0.23 6.18 -29.17
N LEU A 32 -1.03 6.22 -29.60
CA LEU A 32 -1.83 5.01 -29.80
C LEU A 32 -1.30 4.26 -31.03
N GLU A 33 -0.97 2.98 -30.86
CA GLU A 33 -0.68 2.11 -32.00
C GLU A 33 -2.00 1.74 -32.73
N PRO A 34 -1.96 1.43 -34.03
CA PRO A 34 -3.14 1.02 -34.78
C PRO A 34 -3.83 -0.21 -34.16
N ILE A 35 -5.17 -0.19 -34.12
CA ILE A 35 -5.97 -1.35 -33.70
C ILE A 35 -5.98 -2.36 -34.85
N TYR A 36 -5.27 -3.49 -34.67
CA TYR A 36 -5.38 -4.63 -35.56
C TYR A 36 -6.57 -5.50 -35.14
N VAL A 37 -7.62 -5.54 -35.95
CA VAL A 37 -8.88 -6.22 -35.60
C VAL A 37 -8.78 -7.73 -35.77
N GLY A 38 -8.02 -8.25 -36.74
CA GLY A 38 -7.92 -9.69 -37.02
C GLY A 38 -9.26 -10.37 -37.33
N GLN A 39 -9.34 -11.69 -37.13
CA GLN A 39 -10.56 -12.48 -37.31
C GLN A 39 -11.29 -12.67 -35.97
N LEU A 40 -12.46 -12.05 -35.84
CA LEU A 40 -13.25 -12.07 -34.61
C LEU A 40 -14.14 -13.31 -34.52
N GLN A 41 -14.28 -13.86 -33.30
CA GLN A 41 -15.29 -14.87 -33.01
C GLN A 41 -16.63 -14.22 -32.67
N ARG A 42 -16.61 -13.19 -31.83
CA ARG A 42 -17.79 -12.39 -31.46
C ARG A 42 -17.36 -11.01 -30.95
N ILE A 43 -18.33 -10.10 -30.89
CA ILE A 43 -18.20 -8.83 -30.19
C ILE A 43 -19.16 -8.79 -29.00
N GLU A 44 -18.84 -7.95 -28.03
CA GLU A 44 -19.72 -7.56 -26.94
C GLU A 44 -19.85 -6.04 -26.95
N VAL A 45 -21.08 -5.55 -26.95
CA VAL A 45 -21.40 -4.13 -26.90
C VAL A 45 -21.99 -3.82 -25.54
N LEU A 46 -21.39 -2.87 -24.82
CA LEU A 46 -21.87 -2.38 -23.54
C LEU A 46 -22.24 -0.89 -23.65
N PRO A 47 -23.47 -0.49 -23.26
CA PRO A 47 -24.55 -1.35 -22.81
C PRO A 47 -25.18 -2.15 -23.97
N ALA A 48 -25.74 -3.32 -23.68
CA ALA A 48 -26.39 -4.18 -24.69
C ALA A 48 -27.72 -3.61 -25.23
N ALA A 49 -28.27 -2.60 -24.56
CA ALA A 49 -29.42 -1.83 -24.97
C ALA A 49 -29.32 -0.39 -24.42
N LEU A 50 -29.86 0.57 -25.16
CA LEU A 50 -29.82 1.99 -24.83
C LEU A 50 -31.22 2.50 -24.50
N LYS A 51 -31.38 3.06 -23.31
CA LYS A 51 -32.57 3.82 -22.90
C LYS A 51 -32.13 5.23 -22.53
N ILE A 52 -32.58 6.21 -23.32
CA ILE A 52 -32.28 7.62 -23.13
C ILE A 52 -33.60 8.34 -22.83
N SER A 53 -33.70 8.93 -21.65
CA SER A 53 -34.97 9.45 -21.12
C SER A 53 -35.00 10.96 -21.00
N THR A 54 -33.92 11.66 -21.32
CA THR A 54 -33.80 13.11 -21.19
C THR A 54 -32.98 13.72 -22.34
N PRO A 55 -33.12 15.03 -22.62
CA PRO A 55 -32.35 15.70 -23.67
C PRO A 55 -30.83 15.79 -23.45
N LEU A 56 -30.34 15.84 -22.21
CA LEU A 56 -28.91 16.01 -21.93
C LEU A 56 -28.19 14.66 -21.71
N GLN A 57 -28.93 13.55 -21.58
CA GLN A 57 -28.36 12.24 -21.36
C GLN A 57 -27.61 11.76 -22.61
N LYS A 58 -26.30 11.54 -22.45
CA LYS A 58 -25.42 10.93 -23.44
C LYS A 58 -25.05 9.54 -22.96
N VAL A 59 -24.83 8.60 -23.86
CA VAL A 59 -24.42 7.24 -23.47
C VAL A 59 -23.20 6.82 -24.27
N GLN A 60 -22.13 6.45 -23.57
CA GLN A 60 -20.94 5.91 -24.19
C GLN A 60 -21.11 4.40 -24.40
N CYS A 61 -20.79 3.94 -25.61
CA CYS A 61 -20.69 2.53 -25.94
C CYS A 61 -19.24 2.08 -25.84
N VAL A 62 -19.02 0.87 -25.29
CA VAL A 62 -17.73 0.18 -25.27
C VAL A 62 -17.90 -1.14 -26.00
N VAL A 63 -16.95 -1.46 -26.89
CA VAL A 63 -17.00 -2.65 -27.73
C VAL A 63 -15.77 -3.51 -27.48
N SER A 64 -16.01 -4.75 -27.05
CA SER A 64 -14.96 -5.74 -26.80
C SER A 64 -14.99 -6.81 -27.88
N GLY A 65 -13.86 -7.05 -28.54
CA GLY A 65 -13.68 -8.18 -29.45
C GLY A 65 -13.18 -9.40 -28.70
N PHE A 66 -13.75 -10.57 -29.01
CA PHE A 66 -13.31 -11.86 -28.50
C PHE A 66 -12.83 -12.74 -29.66
N TYR A 67 -11.69 -13.38 -29.46
CA TYR A 67 -11.00 -14.19 -30.46
C TYR A 67 -11.07 -15.68 -30.09
N SER A 68 -10.96 -16.56 -31.08
CA SER A 68 -11.04 -18.01 -30.89
C SER A 68 -9.92 -18.59 -30.02
N ASP A 69 -8.80 -17.87 -29.89
CA ASP A 69 -7.66 -18.22 -29.03
C ASP A 69 -7.82 -17.71 -27.59
N GLY A 70 -8.97 -17.12 -27.24
CA GLY A 70 -9.27 -16.58 -25.91
C GLY A 70 -8.80 -15.14 -25.69
N ARG A 71 -8.13 -14.51 -26.66
CA ARG A 71 -7.76 -13.09 -26.54
C ARG A 71 -8.99 -12.19 -26.49
N VAL A 72 -8.82 -11.05 -25.83
CA VAL A 72 -9.80 -9.96 -25.75
C VAL A 72 -9.11 -8.65 -26.13
N GLN A 73 -9.83 -7.76 -26.83
CA GLN A 73 -9.31 -6.45 -27.24
C GLN A 73 -10.42 -5.41 -27.19
N ASP A 74 -10.09 -4.19 -26.76
CA ASP A 74 -10.97 -3.04 -26.97
C ASP A 74 -10.99 -2.67 -28.46
N LEU A 75 -12.17 -2.70 -29.05
CA LEU A 75 -12.41 -2.35 -30.45
C LEU A 75 -13.28 -1.11 -30.58
N THR A 76 -13.57 -0.41 -29.48
CA THR A 76 -14.47 0.74 -29.43
C THR A 76 -14.12 1.78 -30.50
N ARG A 77 -12.82 2.09 -30.64
CA ARG A 77 -12.31 3.08 -31.61
C ARG A 77 -12.17 2.56 -33.05
N ALA A 78 -12.36 1.26 -33.27
CA ALA A 78 -12.34 0.63 -34.59
C ALA A 78 -13.74 0.21 -35.07
N THR A 79 -14.77 0.49 -34.27
CA THR A 79 -16.13 0.05 -34.52
C THR A 79 -16.95 1.12 -35.21
N GLU A 80 -17.72 0.73 -36.22
CA GLU A 80 -18.72 1.57 -36.86
C GLU A 80 -20.07 1.41 -36.13
N PHE A 81 -20.69 2.55 -35.83
CA PHE A 81 -22.01 2.62 -35.20
C PHE A 81 -22.99 3.29 -36.16
N ARG A 82 -24.01 2.56 -36.60
CA ARG A 82 -24.99 3.04 -37.58
C ARG A 82 -26.42 2.86 -37.07
N PRO A 83 -27.16 3.94 -36.72
CA PRO A 83 -28.59 3.83 -36.45
C PRO A 83 -29.32 3.40 -37.73
N LEU A 84 -30.20 2.40 -37.62
CA LEU A 84 -30.97 1.89 -38.77
C LEU A 84 -32.07 2.85 -39.20
N VAL A 85 -32.66 3.56 -38.24
CA VAL A 85 -33.57 4.69 -38.48
C VAL A 85 -32.88 5.97 -38.03
N GLY A 86 -32.65 6.89 -38.98
CA GLY A 86 -32.06 8.20 -38.71
C GLY A 86 -33.02 9.16 -38.00
N GLY A 87 -32.49 10.24 -37.42
CA GLY A 87 -33.28 11.30 -36.77
C GLY A 87 -33.69 11.04 -35.31
N ILE A 88 -33.45 9.84 -34.79
CA ILE A 88 -33.75 9.49 -33.38
C ILE A 88 -32.51 9.70 -32.48
N VAL A 89 -31.33 9.26 -32.94
CA VAL A 89 -30.05 9.47 -32.26
C VAL A 89 -28.97 9.90 -33.24
N MET A 90 -27.95 10.57 -32.71
CA MET A 90 -26.68 10.85 -33.38
C MET A 90 -25.55 10.12 -32.65
N VAL A 91 -24.59 9.58 -33.39
CA VAL A 91 -23.44 8.88 -32.82
C VAL A 91 -22.15 9.51 -33.31
N SER A 92 -21.25 9.83 -32.39
CA SER A 92 -19.90 10.34 -32.67
C SER A 92 -18.92 9.71 -31.69
N ASP A 93 -17.85 9.06 -32.17
CA ASP A 93 -16.82 8.43 -31.32
C ASP A 93 -17.39 7.50 -30.24
N ALA A 94 -18.30 6.59 -30.63
CA ALA A 94 -19.05 5.70 -29.74
C ALA A 94 -19.92 6.40 -28.66
N LEU A 95 -20.09 7.72 -28.74
CA LEU A 95 -20.99 8.48 -27.88
C LEU A 95 -22.33 8.69 -28.58
N VAL A 96 -23.40 8.16 -27.99
CA VAL A 96 -24.78 8.28 -28.49
C VAL A 96 -25.46 9.46 -27.83
N LYS A 97 -26.03 10.36 -28.64
CA LYS A 97 -26.81 11.54 -28.21
C LYS A 97 -28.24 11.44 -28.75
N PRO A 98 -29.27 11.79 -27.96
CA PRO A 98 -30.64 11.81 -28.43
C PRO A 98 -30.87 12.98 -29.40
N VAL A 99 -31.80 12.79 -30.33
CA VAL A 99 -32.25 13.82 -31.30
C VAL A 99 -33.76 14.00 -31.21
N SER A 100 -34.53 12.91 -31.20
CA SER A 100 -36.00 12.95 -31.06
C SER A 100 -36.53 11.68 -30.39
N ASN A 101 -37.75 11.76 -29.83
CA ASN A 101 -38.41 10.60 -29.23
C ASN A 101 -38.64 9.49 -30.26
N GLY A 102 -38.41 8.24 -29.91
CA GLY A 102 -38.64 7.11 -30.80
C GLY A 102 -37.89 5.84 -30.42
N LYS A 103 -38.08 4.79 -31.23
CA LYS A 103 -37.35 3.53 -31.12
C LYS A 103 -36.58 3.28 -32.41
N THR A 104 -35.33 2.87 -32.29
CA THR A 104 -34.48 2.46 -33.41
C THR A 104 -33.61 1.30 -32.99
N GLU A 105 -32.98 0.63 -33.95
CA GLU A 105 -31.88 -0.29 -33.67
C GLU A 105 -30.58 0.38 -34.12
N MET A 106 -29.49 0.15 -33.39
CA MET A 106 -28.16 0.55 -33.81
C MET A 106 -27.38 -0.68 -34.25
N MET A 107 -26.92 -0.67 -35.50
CA MET A 107 -25.99 -1.66 -36.02
C MET A 107 -24.58 -1.29 -35.54
N VAL A 108 -23.92 -2.24 -34.89
CA VAL A 108 -22.55 -2.11 -34.38
C VAL A 108 -21.69 -3.12 -35.11
N SER A 109 -20.76 -2.65 -35.94
CA SER A 109 -19.98 -3.51 -36.84
C SER A 109 -18.49 -3.25 -36.78
N VAL A 110 -17.71 -4.34 -36.69
CA VAL A 110 -16.24 -4.31 -36.69
C VAL A 110 -15.70 -5.67 -37.13
N GLY A 111 -14.66 -5.69 -37.96
CA GLY A 111 -13.97 -6.93 -38.35
C GLY A 111 -14.85 -8.00 -39.00
N GLY A 112 -15.87 -7.60 -39.77
CA GLY A 112 -16.82 -8.51 -40.41
C GLY A 112 -17.90 -9.09 -39.49
N VAL A 113 -17.86 -8.78 -38.19
CA VAL A 113 -18.92 -9.12 -37.23
C VAL A 113 -19.83 -7.92 -37.04
N ALA A 114 -21.13 -8.17 -36.95
CA ALA A 114 -22.13 -7.15 -36.68
C ALA A 114 -23.10 -7.61 -35.59
N GLN A 115 -23.47 -6.69 -34.69
CA GLN A 115 -24.46 -6.90 -33.64
C GLN A 115 -25.46 -5.74 -33.68
N LYS A 116 -26.74 -6.05 -33.50
CA LYS A 116 -27.78 -5.04 -33.30
C LYS A 116 -28.02 -4.83 -31.82
N ILE A 117 -28.16 -3.57 -31.41
CA ILE A 117 -28.65 -3.21 -30.08
C ILE A 117 -29.87 -2.28 -30.18
N SER A 118 -30.83 -2.47 -29.28
CA SER A 118 -32.05 -1.65 -29.25
C SER A 118 -31.78 -0.28 -28.64
N VAL A 119 -32.35 0.77 -29.22
CA VAL A 119 -32.26 2.16 -28.74
C VAL A 119 -33.68 2.73 -28.58
N GLU A 120 -33.99 3.18 -27.38
CA GLU A 120 -35.24 3.85 -27.04
C GLU A 120 -34.94 5.25 -26.52
N VAL A 121 -35.47 6.27 -27.18
CA VAL A 121 -35.37 7.68 -26.79
C VAL A 121 -36.74 8.17 -26.38
N SER A 122 -36.83 8.77 -25.20
CA SER A 122 -38.05 9.35 -24.65
C SER A 122 -37.74 10.66 -23.91
N GLY A 123 -38.78 11.38 -23.49
CA GLY A 123 -38.64 12.56 -22.63
C GLY A 123 -37.98 13.79 -23.28
N GLN A 124 -37.85 13.83 -24.61
CA GLN A 124 -37.15 14.92 -25.30
C GLN A 124 -37.89 16.28 -25.25
N GLU A 125 -39.18 16.27 -24.92
CA GLU A 125 -40.02 17.46 -24.75
C GLU A 125 -39.89 18.09 -23.34
N THR A 126 -39.32 17.35 -22.38
CA THR A 126 -39.22 17.80 -20.98
C THR A 126 -37.84 18.36 -20.72
N PRO A 127 -37.71 19.65 -20.34
CA PRO A 127 -36.41 20.22 -19.98
C PRO A 127 -35.78 19.45 -18.82
N GLU A 128 -34.57 18.95 -19.02
CA GLU A 128 -33.83 18.26 -17.97
C GLU A 128 -33.31 19.26 -16.93
N LYS A 129 -33.60 18.99 -15.66
CA LYS A 129 -33.03 19.76 -14.55
C LYS A 129 -31.63 19.25 -14.23
N ILE A 130 -30.65 20.16 -14.16
CA ILE A 130 -29.32 19.80 -13.67
C ILE A 130 -29.41 19.52 -12.17
N SER A 131 -29.01 18.31 -11.78
CA SER A 131 -28.85 17.99 -10.37
C SER A 131 -27.71 18.81 -9.77
N PHE A 132 -27.96 19.43 -8.61
CA PHE A 132 -26.92 20.18 -7.93
C PHE A 132 -25.83 19.23 -7.43
N GLN A 133 -26.21 18.15 -6.76
CA GLN A 133 -25.28 17.19 -6.19
C GLN A 133 -24.59 16.34 -7.26
N TYR A 134 -25.34 15.75 -8.18
CA TYR A 134 -24.81 14.76 -9.15
C TYR A 134 -24.43 15.37 -10.51
N GLY A 135 -24.74 16.64 -10.74
CA GLY A 135 -24.28 17.41 -11.91
C GLY A 135 -23.27 18.47 -11.51
N THR A 136 -23.74 19.53 -10.82
CA THR A 136 -22.93 20.73 -10.51
C THR A 136 -21.73 20.42 -9.63
N LEU A 137 -21.92 19.74 -8.50
CA LEU A 137 -20.81 19.41 -7.60
C LEU A 137 -19.87 18.37 -8.23
N ALA A 138 -20.40 17.40 -8.97
CA ALA A 138 -19.61 16.44 -9.73
C ALA A 138 -18.72 17.14 -10.77
N ALA A 139 -19.26 18.12 -11.50
CA ALA A 139 -18.51 18.94 -12.46
C ALA A 139 -17.38 19.73 -11.78
N LEU A 140 -17.61 20.29 -10.59
CA LEU A 140 -16.56 20.98 -9.82
C LEU A 140 -15.48 20.01 -9.34
N SER A 141 -15.87 18.82 -8.87
CA SER A 141 -14.93 17.80 -8.42
C SER A 141 -14.08 17.20 -9.53
N LYS A 142 -14.69 16.90 -10.69
CA LYS A 142 -13.99 16.42 -11.89
C LYS A 142 -12.82 17.32 -12.27
N ASN A 143 -13.02 18.63 -12.19
CA ASN A 143 -12.02 19.63 -12.54
C ASN A 143 -11.07 19.99 -11.40
N GLY A 144 -11.14 19.30 -10.26
CA GLY A 144 -10.28 19.52 -9.11
C GLY A 144 -10.50 20.86 -8.39
N CYS A 145 -11.61 21.55 -8.65
CA CYS A 145 -11.93 22.86 -8.03
C CYS A 145 -12.02 22.75 -6.50
N ASN A 146 -12.60 21.65 -6.01
CA ASN A 146 -12.71 21.32 -4.58
C ASN A 146 -11.68 20.29 -4.11
N SER A 147 -10.50 20.26 -4.72
CA SER A 147 -9.36 19.49 -4.18
C SER A 147 -8.77 20.17 -2.93
N GLY A 148 -8.07 19.41 -2.09
CA GLY A 148 -7.45 19.92 -0.86
C GLY A 148 -6.39 21.02 -1.07
N GLY A 149 -5.76 21.08 -2.24
CA GLY A 149 -4.84 22.17 -2.60
C GLY A 149 -5.55 23.47 -3.03
N CYS A 150 -6.83 23.40 -3.40
CA CYS A 150 -7.62 24.50 -3.94
C CYS A 150 -8.76 24.88 -2.99
N HIS A 151 -10.00 25.01 -3.49
CA HIS A 151 -11.13 25.47 -2.69
C HIS A 151 -11.66 24.41 -1.71
N GLY A 152 -11.17 23.16 -1.82
CA GLY A 152 -11.42 22.05 -0.89
C GLY A 152 -10.58 22.08 0.38
N ALA A 153 -9.65 23.04 0.53
CA ALA A 153 -8.91 23.23 1.77
C ALA A 153 -9.87 23.59 2.92
N PRO A 154 -9.54 23.30 4.20
CA PRO A 154 -10.43 23.56 5.34
C PRO A 154 -10.96 24.99 5.45
N SER A 155 -10.17 26.00 5.04
CA SER A 155 -10.56 27.41 4.99
C SER A 155 -10.85 27.92 3.57
N GLY A 156 -10.83 27.02 2.58
CA GLY A 156 -10.85 27.35 1.16
C GLY A 156 -9.65 28.19 0.72
N LYS A 157 -9.78 28.83 -0.45
CA LYS A 157 -8.78 29.76 -1.00
C LYS A 157 -9.46 31.01 -1.52
N GLY A 158 -8.86 32.17 -1.25
CA GLY A 158 -9.36 33.46 -1.74
C GLY A 158 -10.78 33.78 -1.29
N GLY A 159 -11.14 33.37 -0.07
CA GLY A 159 -12.50 33.53 0.49
C GLY A 159 -13.55 32.63 -0.16
N PHE A 160 -13.15 31.58 -0.90
CA PHE A 160 -14.07 30.60 -1.46
C PHE A 160 -13.71 29.21 -0.96
N ALA A 161 -14.60 28.62 -0.18
CA ALA A 161 -14.47 27.31 0.43
C ALA A 161 -15.64 26.42 -0.01
N ILE A 162 -15.35 25.31 -0.65
CA ILE A 162 -16.31 24.27 -1.01
C ILE A 162 -15.79 22.95 -0.49
N SER A 163 -16.68 22.08 -0.05
CA SER A 163 -16.39 20.81 0.59
C SER A 163 -15.56 19.92 -0.33
N MET A 164 -14.54 19.26 0.25
CA MET A 164 -13.61 18.43 -0.50
C MET A 164 -14.33 17.24 -1.16
N VAL A 165 -14.19 17.10 -2.48
CA VAL A 165 -14.93 16.08 -3.25
C VAL A 165 -16.45 16.07 -2.96
N ALA A 166 -17.01 17.26 -2.68
CA ALA A 166 -18.45 17.48 -2.51
C ALA A 166 -19.09 16.67 -1.35
N PHE A 167 -18.35 16.43 -0.27
CA PHE A 167 -18.83 15.67 0.88
C PHE A 167 -19.91 16.37 1.72
N ASP A 168 -20.07 17.69 1.58
CA ASP A 168 -21.07 18.50 2.28
C ASP A 168 -21.86 19.43 1.33
N PRO A 169 -22.89 18.89 0.63
CA PRO A 169 -23.66 19.65 -0.35
C PRO A 169 -24.40 20.87 0.24
N GLU A 170 -24.82 20.84 1.51
CA GLU A 170 -25.53 21.97 2.11
C GLU A 170 -24.59 23.16 2.36
N ALA A 171 -23.37 22.90 2.83
CA ALA A 171 -22.33 23.93 2.92
C ALA A 171 -21.97 24.47 1.53
N ASP A 172 -21.83 23.59 0.53
CA ASP A 172 -21.49 23.98 -0.85
C ASP A 172 -22.55 24.88 -1.48
N LYS A 173 -23.82 24.58 -1.24
CA LYS A 173 -24.95 25.39 -1.68
C LYS A 173 -24.84 26.83 -1.21
N ILE A 174 -24.51 27.05 0.06
CA ILE A 174 -24.34 28.39 0.63
C ILE A 174 -23.13 29.08 0.01
N SER A 175 -21.98 28.40 -0.06
CA SER A 175 -20.73 28.95 -0.59
C SER A 175 -20.83 29.37 -2.06
N LEU A 176 -21.50 28.55 -2.89
CA LEU A 176 -21.65 28.82 -4.31
C LEU A 176 -22.63 29.96 -4.60
N THR A 177 -23.76 30.00 -3.87
CA THR A 177 -24.89 30.86 -4.26
C THR A 177 -25.13 32.06 -3.36
N ARG A 178 -24.63 32.07 -2.11
CA ARG A 178 -24.97 33.09 -1.09
C ARG A 178 -23.76 33.90 -0.61
N ASP A 179 -22.63 33.24 -0.45
CA ASP A 179 -21.45 33.85 0.14
C ASP A 179 -20.94 35.07 -0.63
N PHE A 180 -20.47 36.08 0.11
CA PHE A 180 -19.98 37.35 -0.43
C PHE A 180 -20.96 38.03 -1.39
N MET A 181 -22.23 38.14 -0.98
CA MET A 181 -23.30 38.82 -1.74
C MET A 181 -23.47 38.23 -3.15
N ASN A 182 -23.43 36.90 -3.26
CA ASN A 182 -23.66 36.14 -4.50
C ASN A 182 -22.68 36.45 -5.65
N ARG A 183 -21.53 37.10 -5.38
CA ARG A 183 -20.58 37.59 -6.41
C ARG A 183 -20.03 36.54 -7.39
N ARG A 184 -20.25 35.25 -7.13
CA ARG A 184 -19.71 34.13 -7.93
C ARG A 184 -20.58 33.78 -9.12
N ILE A 185 -21.87 34.09 -9.04
CA ILE A 185 -22.89 33.69 -9.99
C ILE A 185 -23.51 34.95 -10.60
N ASN A 186 -23.60 34.96 -11.93
CA ASN A 186 -24.40 35.93 -12.68
C ASN A 186 -25.50 35.13 -13.40
N MET A 187 -26.70 35.08 -12.82
CA MET A 187 -27.81 34.30 -13.39
C MET A 187 -28.32 34.89 -14.72
N PRO A 188 -28.48 36.22 -14.88
CA PRO A 188 -28.88 36.81 -16.18
C PRO A 188 -27.87 36.55 -17.30
N GLU A 189 -26.58 36.47 -16.98
CA GLU A 189 -25.52 36.19 -17.95
C GLU A 189 -24.61 35.06 -17.42
N PRO A 190 -25.03 33.79 -17.55
CA PRO A 190 -24.37 32.64 -16.95
C PRO A 190 -22.87 32.56 -17.24
N GLU A 191 -22.46 32.72 -18.50
CA GLU A 191 -21.06 32.67 -18.93
C GLU A 191 -20.18 33.75 -18.26
N SER A 192 -20.78 34.86 -17.81
CA SER A 192 -20.07 35.94 -17.11
C SER A 192 -19.81 35.64 -15.62
N SER A 193 -20.34 34.54 -15.09
CA SER A 193 -20.14 34.12 -13.70
C SER A 193 -18.65 33.90 -13.38
N LEU A 194 -18.18 34.42 -12.24
CA LEU A 194 -16.80 34.19 -11.80
C LEU A 194 -16.49 32.69 -11.61
N LEU A 195 -17.51 31.89 -11.29
CA LEU A 195 -17.42 30.44 -11.21
C LEU A 195 -16.96 29.78 -12.53
N LEU A 196 -17.25 30.40 -13.68
CA LEU A 196 -16.85 29.91 -15.01
C LEU A 196 -15.63 30.65 -15.56
N ARG A 197 -15.58 31.98 -15.39
CA ARG A 197 -14.51 32.81 -15.96
C ARG A 197 -13.13 32.53 -15.36
N LYS A 198 -13.06 32.29 -14.04
CA LYS A 198 -11.79 32.03 -13.34
C LYS A 198 -11.13 30.72 -13.75
N PRO A 199 -11.79 29.55 -13.68
CA PRO A 199 -11.15 28.30 -14.08
C PRO A 199 -10.81 28.24 -15.58
N ARG A 200 -11.43 29.10 -16.41
CA ARG A 200 -11.08 29.31 -17.83
C ARG A 200 -9.97 30.33 -18.07
N MET A 201 -9.37 30.90 -17.02
CA MET A 201 -8.34 31.95 -17.09
C MET A 201 -8.76 33.23 -17.83
N GLN A 202 -10.07 33.50 -17.97
CA GLN A 202 -10.58 34.78 -18.48
C GLN A 202 -10.49 35.91 -17.44
N VAL A 203 -10.31 35.53 -16.17
CA VAL A 203 -9.98 36.38 -15.04
C VAL A 203 -8.83 35.68 -14.29
N PRO A 204 -7.85 36.41 -13.72
CA PRO A 204 -6.74 35.78 -13.00
C PRO A 204 -7.21 34.76 -11.96
N HIS A 205 -6.70 33.54 -12.11
CA HIS A 205 -6.98 32.43 -11.22
C HIS A 205 -5.68 31.74 -10.83
N ARG A 206 -5.36 31.76 -9.53
CA ARG A 206 -4.12 31.17 -9.00
C ARG A 206 -4.07 29.66 -9.19
N GLY A 207 -5.22 28.99 -9.27
CA GLY A 207 -5.29 27.56 -9.55
C GLY A 207 -5.03 27.19 -11.00
N GLY A 208 -4.78 28.16 -11.89
CA GLY A 208 -4.52 27.91 -13.32
C GLY A 208 -5.78 27.55 -14.11
N LEU A 209 -5.56 27.01 -15.32
CA LEU A 209 -6.63 26.49 -16.18
C LEU A 209 -7.18 25.20 -15.56
N LYS A 210 -8.49 25.18 -15.32
CA LYS A 210 -9.22 24.05 -14.73
C LYS A 210 -10.47 23.67 -15.52
N LEU A 211 -10.88 24.47 -16.49
CA LEU A 211 -12.11 24.24 -17.26
C LEU A 211 -11.93 24.81 -18.66
N ARG A 212 -12.38 24.08 -19.68
CA ARG A 212 -12.42 24.48 -21.09
C ARG A 212 -13.87 24.58 -21.57
N LYS A 213 -14.12 25.22 -22.73
CA LYS A 213 -15.49 25.45 -23.22
C LYS A 213 -16.13 24.17 -23.77
N GLU A 214 -15.29 23.28 -24.28
CA GLU A 214 -15.59 21.97 -24.83
C GLU A 214 -15.84 20.89 -23.77
N ASP A 215 -15.50 21.16 -22.51
CA ASP A 215 -15.68 20.20 -21.42
C ASP A 215 -17.16 20.03 -21.10
N GLU A 216 -17.58 18.78 -20.86
CA GLU A 216 -18.96 18.50 -20.44
C GLU A 216 -19.30 19.16 -19.11
N ALA A 217 -18.33 19.21 -18.19
CA ALA A 217 -18.48 19.91 -16.92
C ALA A 217 -18.78 21.41 -17.10
N TYR A 218 -18.25 22.06 -18.15
CA TYR A 218 -18.54 23.47 -18.41
C TYR A 218 -20.01 23.66 -18.77
N GLN A 219 -20.52 22.83 -19.67
CA GLN A 219 -21.92 22.89 -20.08
C GLN A 219 -22.87 22.63 -18.90
N VAL A 220 -22.57 21.63 -18.06
CA VAL A 220 -23.35 21.33 -16.84
C VAL A 220 -23.44 22.56 -15.92
N LEU A 221 -22.33 23.26 -15.70
CA LEU A 221 -22.30 24.45 -14.85
C LEU A 221 -23.05 25.63 -15.48
N VAL A 222 -22.93 25.85 -16.80
CA VAL A 222 -23.70 26.86 -17.53
C VAL A 222 -25.19 26.59 -17.43
N ASP A 223 -25.61 25.34 -17.67
CA ASP A 223 -27.01 24.94 -17.64
C ASP A 223 -27.59 25.10 -16.23
N TRP A 224 -26.86 24.70 -15.19
CA TRP A 224 -27.29 24.90 -13.81
C TRP A 224 -27.51 26.38 -13.45
N ILE A 225 -26.60 27.25 -13.87
CA ILE A 225 -26.72 28.70 -13.63
C ILE A 225 -27.91 29.27 -14.41
N SER A 226 -28.06 28.87 -15.67
CA SER A 226 -29.15 29.28 -16.56
C SER A 226 -30.53 28.83 -16.05
N GLN A 227 -30.58 27.70 -15.35
CA GLN A 227 -31.79 27.17 -14.71
C GLN A 227 -32.11 27.83 -13.35
N GLY A 228 -31.35 28.87 -12.97
CA GLY A 228 -31.57 29.64 -11.74
C GLY A 228 -30.92 29.04 -10.50
N CYS A 229 -29.84 28.27 -10.66
CA CYS A 229 -29.07 27.68 -9.55
C CYS A 229 -29.92 26.83 -8.60
N LYS A 230 -30.85 26.03 -9.14
CA LYS A 230 -31.75 25.20 -8.35
C LYS A 230 -31.00 24.06 -7.65
N PHE A 231 -31.57 23.59 -6.54
CA PHE A 231 -31.05 22.48 -5.74
C PHE A 231 -31.92 21.25 -5.91
N ASP A 232 -31.37 20.08 -5.62
CA ASP A 232 -32.12 18.84 -5.63
C ASP A 232 -33.25 18.88 -4.58
N GLU A 233 -34.42 18.35 -4.94
CA GLU A 233 -35.55 18.22 -4.01
C GLU A 233 -35.23 17.18 -2.93
N ALA A 234 -35.89 17.26 -1.77
CA ALA A 234 -35.59 16.38 -0.64
C ALA A 234 -35.83 14.89 -0.93
N ASP A 235 -36.77 14.60 -1.83
CA ASP A 235 -37.17 13.28 -2.31
C ASP A 235 -36.51 12.88 -3.65
N ALA A 236 -35.57 13.70 -4.16
CA ALA A 236 -34.83 13.37 -5.37
C ALA A 236 -34.07 12.04 -5.23
N ALA A 237 -33.98 11.30 -6.34
CA ALA A 237 -33.28 10.03 -6.38
C ALA A 237 -31.80 10.20 -5.99
N ARG A 238 -31.33 9.36 -5.07
CA ARG A 238 -29.96 9.42 -4.53
C ARG A 238 -29.07 8.40 -5.20
N LEU A 239 -27.79 8.72 -5.31
CA LEU A 239 -26.78 7.79 -5.84
C LEU A 239 -26.67 6.58 -4.90
N VAL A 240 -26.77 5.39 -5.49
CA VAL A 240 -26.58 4.10 -4.81
C VAL A 240 -25.16 3.59 -4.99
N GLY A 241 -24.57 3.84 -6.15
CA GLY A 241 -23.21 3.43 -6.48
C GLY A 241 -22.86 3.68 -7.94
N ILE A 242 -21.63 3.34 -8.31
CA ILE A 242 -21.15 3.40 -9.68
C ILE A 242 -20.75 2.00 -10.16
N ARG A 243 -20.86 1.77 -11.48
CA ARG A 243 -20.33 0.58 -12.16
C ARG A 243 -19.32 1.03 -13.21
N VAL A 244 -18.16 0.40 -13.22
CA VAL A 244 -17.15 0.57 -14.27
C VAL A 244 -17.26 -0.62 -15.22
N ASP A 245 -17.50 -0.33 -16.50
CA ASP A 245 -17.56 -1.31 -17.57
C ASP A 245 -16.29 -1.18 -18.45
N PRO A 246 -15.63 -2.29 -18.81
CA PRO A 246 -15.91 -3.66 -18.39
C PRO A 246 -15.55 -3.90 -16.90
N SER A 247 -16.41 -4.65 -16.19
CA SER A 247 -16.35 -4.83 -14.73
C SER A 247 -15.38 -5.91 -14.24
N LEU A 248 -14.61 -6.53 -15.14
CA LEU A 248 -13.75 -7.68 -14.85
C LEU A 248 -12.27 -7.34 -15.00
N SER A 249 -11.44 -8.07 -14.27
CA SER A 249 -10.00 -8.13 -14.53
C SER A 249 -9.78 -8.65 -15.94
N ARG A 250 -9.20 -7.83 -16.82
CA ARG A 250 -8.91 -8.20 -18.21
C ARG A 250 -7.43 -8.29 -18.46
N THR A 251 -7.05 -9.24 -19.30
CA THR A 251 -5.68 -9.41 -19.81
C THR A 251 -5.68 -9.09 -21.29
N TYR A 252 -4.79 -8.18 -21.69
CA TYR A 252 -4.55 -7.84 -23.09
C TYR A 252 -3.15 -8.29 -23.49
N GLU A 253 -3.07 -8.91 -24.66
CA GLU A 253 -1.81 -9.23 -25.31
C GLU A 253 -1.49 -8.19 -26.37
N TRP A 254 -0.30 -7.60 -26.32
CA TRP A 254 0.17 -6.67 -27.36
C TRP A 254 0.03 -7.33 -28.75
N PRO A 255 -0.46 -6.63 -29.81
CA PRO A 255 -0.57 -5.17 -29.92
C PRO A 255 -1.76 -4.52 -29.18
N ALA A 256 -2.66 -5.29 -28.54
CA ALA A 256 -3.75 -4.71 -27.74
C ALA A 256 -3.21 -4.05 -26.45
N HIS A 257 -3.22 -2.72 -26.41
CA HIS A 257 -2.60 -1.92 -25.33
C HIS A 257 -3.50 -0.80 -24.83
N SER A 258 -4.79 -0.78 -25.20
CA SER A 258 -5.74 0.24 -24.76
C SER A 258 -7.08 -0.36 -24.36
N GLN A 259 -7.78 0.28 -23.42
CA GLN A 259 -9.15 -0.06 -23.05
C GLN A 259 -9.97 1.21 -22.82
N GLN A 260 -11.12 1.34 -23.50
CA GLN A 260 -12.08 2.41 -23.22
C GLN A 260 -12.97 2.01 -22.04
N LEU A 261 -12.95 2.76 -20.95
CA LEU A 261 -13.86 2.54 -19.83
C LEU A 261 -15.18 3.27 -20.04
N ARG A 262 -16.24 2.74 -19.45
CA ARG A 262 -17.54 3.40 -19.28
C ARG A 262 -17.89 3.38 -17.81
N VAL A 263 -18.47 4.46 -17.31
CA VAL A 263 -18.89 4.56 -15.91
C VAL A 263 -20.37 4.89 -15.85
N THR A 264 -21.13 4.07 -15.13
CA THR A 264 -22.58 4.23 -14.95
C THR A 264 -22.90 4.49 -13.48
N ALA A 265 -23.61 5.56 -13.19
CA ALA A 265 -24.19 5.83 -11.87
C ALA A 265 -25.58 5.18 -11.77
N ARG A 266 -25.88 4.55 -10.64
CA ARG A 266 -27.20 3.98 -10.32
C ARG A 266 -27.87 4.75 -9.20
N PHE A 267 -29.16 5.01 -9.32
CA PHE A 267 -29.93 5.79 -8.34
C PHE A 267 -31.01 4.97 -7.63
N THR A 268 -31.54 5.49 -6.51
CA THR A 268 -32.54 4.82 -5.66
C THR A 268 -33.88 4.59 -6.34
N ASP A 269 -34.20 5.32 -7.40
CA ASP A 269 -35.40 5.14 -8.23
C ASP A 269 -35.20 4.07 -9.32
N GLY A 270 -34.04 3.42 -9.35
CA GLY A 270 -33.66 2.42 -10.36
C GLY A 270 -33.15 3.02 -11.66
N SER A 271 -33.09 4.35 -11.80
CA SER A 271 -32.50 4.98 -12.98
C SER A 271 -30.98 4.78 -13.03
N GLU A 272 -30.45 4.72 -14.25
CA GLU A 272 -29.01 4.66 -14.52
C GLU A 272 -28.60 5.82 -15.42
N ARG A 273 -27.45 6.42 -15.15
CA ARG A 273 -26.88 7.51 -15.96
C ARG A 273 -25.44 7.22 -16.31
N ASP A 274 -25.06 7.45 -17.56
CA ASP A 274 -23.66 7.45 -17.96
C ASP A 274 -23.00 8.70 -17.38
N ILE A 275 -21.94 8.49 -16.60
CA ILE A 275 -21.16 9.55 -15.96
C ILE A 275 -19.70 9.50 -16.38
N THR A 276 -19.37 8.79 -17.46
CA THR A 276 -17.99 8.52 -17.88
C THR A 276 -17.15 9.79 -17.95
N ARG A 277 -17.71 10.88 -18.48
CA ARG A 277 -17.01 12.17 -18.62
C ARG A 277 -17.05 13.06 -17.37
N LEU A 278 -17.89 12.73 -16.39
CA LEU A 278 -17.96 13.41 -15.08
C LEU A 278 -17.19 12.65 -13.97
N ALA A 279 -16.83 11.39 -14.21
CA ALA A 279 -16.01 10.60 -13.30
C ALA A 279 -14.54 11.03 -13.35
N MET A 280 -13.86 10.98 -12.21
CA MET A 280 -12.42 11.20 -12.06
C MET A 280 -11.69 9.86 -12.22
N TYR A 281 -10.54 9.87 -12.88
CA TYR A 281 -9.74 8.66 -13.11
C TYR A 281 -8.32 8.86 -12.57
N SER A 282 -7.74 7.80 -12.03
CA SER A 282 -6.31 7.74 -11.72
C SER A 282 -5.76 6.33 -11.98
N SER A 283 -4.46 6.27 -12.27
CA SER A 283 -3.73 5.02 -12.43
C SER A 283 -2.90 4.73 -11.18
N SER A 284 -2.90 3.49 -10.70
CA SER A 284 -2.02 3.05 -9.62
C SER A 284 -0.54 3.09 -10.02
N GLU A 285 -0.24 3.10 -11.32
CA GLU A 285 1.12 3.14 -11.86
C GLU A 285 1.14 3.86 -13.22
N GLU A 286 1.26 5.20 -13.20
CA GLU A 286 1.26 6.03 -14.42
C GLU A 286 2.40 5.68 -15.40
N GLY A 287 3.51 5.13 -14.89
CA GLY A 287 4.62 4.64 -15.71
C GLY A 287 4.23 3.43 -16.57
N LEU A 288 3.33 2.59 -16.07
CA LEU A 288 2.84 1.38 -16.76
C LEU A 288 1.63 1.67 -17.65
N ALA A 289 0.65 2.44 -17.16
CA ALA A 289 -0.52 2.83 -17.94
C ALA A 289 -1.10 4.18 -17.48
N THR A 290 -1.58 4.97 -18.43
CA THR A 290 -2.26 6.25 -18.19
C THR A 290 -3.74 6.16 -18.53
N VAL A 291 -4.57 7.00 -17.93
CA VAL A 291 -6.02 7.08 -18.21
C VAL A 291 -6.41 8.51 -18.53
N SER A 292 -7.17 8.70 -19.61
CA SER A 292 -7.66 10.03 -20.04
C SER A 292 -8.86 10.50 -19.23
N GLU A 293 -9.25 11.77 -19.38
CA GLU A 293 -10.47 12.31 -18.76
C GLU A 293 -11.76 11.62 -19.23
N GLY A 294 -11.79 11.10 -20.46
CA GLY A 294 -12.88 10.30 -21.01
C GLY A 294 -12.81 8.79 -20.72
N GLY A 295 -11.92 8.34 -19.83
CA GLY A 295 -11.80 6.94 -19.44
C GLY A 295 -11.02 6.03 -20.40
N LEU A 296 -10.25 6.56 -21.35
CA LEU A 296 -9.37 5.76 -22.21
C LEU A 296 -8.08 5.41 -21.48
N VAL A 297 -7.88 4.14 -21.18
CA VAL A 297 -6.64 3.60 -20.61
C VAL A 297 -5.69 3.21 -21.72
N VAL A 298 -4.41 3.58 -21.59
CA VAL A 298 -3.34 3.29 -22.56
C VAL A 298 -2.11 2.79 -21.82
N ALA A 299 -1.70 1.57 -22.11
CA ALA A 299 -0.51 0.94 -21.55
C ALA A 299 0.76 1.40 -22.28
N ARG A 300 1.86 1.46 -21.53
CA ARG A 300 3.23 1.78 -21.96
C ARG A 300 4.17 0.57 -21.87
N GLY A 301 3.79 -0.44 -21.09
CA GLY A 301 4.64 -1.58 -20.77
C GLY A 301 3.83 -2.83 -20.41
N ARG A 302 4.55 -3.91 -20.06
CA ARG A 302 3.96 -5.14 -19.53
C ARG A 302 3.76 -5.04 -18.02
N GLY A 303 2.65 -5.55 -17.50
CA GLY A 303 2.35 -5.54 -16.08
C GLY A 303 0.86 -5.48 -15.79
N GLN A 304 0.52 -5.44 -14.52
CA GLN A 304 -0.85 -5.20 -14.05
C GLN A 304 -0.94 -3.82 -13.39
N VAL A 305 -2.04 -3.12 -13.70
CA VAL A 305 -2.36 -1.79 -13.18
C VAL A 305 -3.81 -1.76 -12.70
N GLY A 306 -4.06 -1.04 -11.60
CA GLY A 306 -5.42 -0.69 -11.15
C GLY A 306 -5.78 0.70 -11.64
N ILE A 307 -6.94 0.85 -12.28
CA ILE A 307 -7.49 2.15 -12.67
C ILE A 307 -8.62 2.47 -11.71
N SER A 308 -8.38 3.47 -10.84
CA SER A 308 -9.39 3.95 -9.91
C SER A 308 -10.30 4.95 -10.59
N VAL A 309 -11.60 4.76 -10.40
CA VAL A 309 -12.67 5.60 -10.93
C VAL A 309 -13.43 6.15 -9.74
N ARG A 310 -13.52 7.48 -9.63
CA ARG A 310 -14.25 8.16 -8.57
C ARG A 310 -15.39 8.99 -9.14
N PHE A 311 -16.53 8.94 -8.46
CA PHE A 311 -17.62 9.88 -8.66
C PHE A 311 -18.16 10.30 -7.30
N LEU A 312 -17.89 11.54 -6.90
CA LEU A 312 -18.17 12.06 -5.56
C LEU A 312 -17.53 11.17 -4.48
N ASP A 313 -18.33 10.64 -3.57
CA ASP A 313 -17.92 9.74 -2.47
C ASP A 313 -17.76 8.27 -2.89
N ASN A 314 -18.17 7.91 -4.10
CA ASN A 314 -18.06 6.54 -4.62
C ASN A 314 -16.75 6.33 -5.36
N VAL A 315 -16.09 5.20 -5.10
CA VAL A 315 -14.85 4.78 -5.74
C VAL A 315 -15.00 3.33 -6.17
N GLU A 316 -14.55 3.02 -7.38
CA GLU A 316 -14.43 1.67 -7.91
C GLU A 316 -13.07 1.53 -8.60
N THR A 317 -12.52 0.33 -8.66
CA THR A 317 -11.25 0.07 -9.36
C THR A 317 -11.40 -1.07 -10.33
N CYS A 318 -10.95 -0.89 -11.58
CA CYS A 318 -10.81 -1.98 -12.54
C CYS A 318 -9.33 -2.38 -12.70
N TYR A 319 -9.06 -3.68 -12.85
CA TYR A 319 -7.71 -4.20 -12.98
C TYR A 319 -7.42 -4.64 -14.41
N LEU A 320 -6.39 -4.06 -15.00
CA LEU A 320 -5.98 -4.37 -16.36
C LEU A 320 -4.56 -4.96 -16.35
N THR A 321 -4.38 -6.09 -17.01
CA THR A 321 -3.08 -6.71 -17.23
C THR A 321 -2.70 -6.57 -18.69
N PHE A 322 -1.51 -6.07 -18.96
CA PHE A 322 -0.95 -5.95 -20.30
C PHE A 322 0.26 -6.88 -20.41
N VAL A 323 0.23 -7.76 -21.40
CA VAL A 323 1.27 -8.77 -21.63
C VAL A 323 1.99 -8.45 -22.93
N ARG A 324 3.33 -8.48 -22.88
CA ARG A 324 4.20 -8.44 -24.06
C ARG A 324 4.86 -9.78 -24.23
N LYS A 325 4.91 -10.30 -25.45
CA LYS A 325 5.84 -11.38 -25.78
C LYS A 325 7.27 -10.84 -25.67
N VAL A 326 8.06 -11.51 -24.85
CA VAL A 326 9.49 -11.30 -24.66
C VAL A 326 10.21 -12.27 -25.57
N GLU A 327 11.09 -11.73 -26.41
CA GLU A 327 11.84 -12.54 -27.36
C GLU A 327 12.72 -13.58 -26.64
N GLY A 328 12.70 -14.82 -27.13
CA GLY A 328 13.47 -15.92 -26.55
C GLY A 328 12.95 -16.46 -25.21
N PHE A 329 11.81 -15.99 -24.70
CA PHE A 329 11.26 -16.47 -23.44
C PHE A 329 10.70 -17.90 -23.55
N GLU A 330 11.23 -18.78 -22.71
CA GLU A 330 10.71 -20.13 -22.47
C GLU A 330 10.50 -20.32 -20.98
N TRP A 331 9.29 -20.75 -20.59
CA TRP A 331 8.98 -20.98 -19.18
C TRP A 331 9.75 -22.18 -18.62
N LYS A 332 10.67 -21.94 -17.70
CA LYS A 332 11.53 -22.95 -17.06
C LYS A 332 11.58 -22.78 -15.54
N ALA A 333 10.48 -23.02 -14.84
CA ALA A 333 10.44 -22.90 -13.38
C ALA A 333 10.72 -24.25 -12.68
N PRO A 334 11.27 -24.24 -11.45
CA PRO A 334 11.30 -25.44 -10.61
C PRO A 334 9.87 -25.89 -10.27
N GLU A 335 9.71 -27.16 -9.90
CA GLU A 335 8.43 -27.65 -9.40
C GLU A 335 8.01 -26.89 -8.14
N PRO A 336 6.75 -26.37 -8.08
CA PRO A 336 6.20 -25.71 -6.90
C PRO A 336 6.34 -26.56 -5.64
N ALA A 337 6.81 -25.98 -4.54
CA ALA A 337 6.87 -26.68 -3.25
C ALA A 337 5.51 -26.66 -2.53
N ASN A 338 4.73 -25.59 -2.72
CA ASN A 338 3.40 -25.42 -2.16
C ASN A 338 2.58 -24.39 -2.97
N TYR A 339 1.40 -24.01 -2.46
CA TYR A 339 0.48 -23.11 -3.15
C TYR A 339 1.03 -21.68 -3.35
N VAL A 340 1.98 -21.23 -2.52
CA VAL A 340 2.62 -19.91 -2.69
C VAL A 340 3.30 -19.86 -4.05
N ASP A 341 4.10 -20.89 -4.35
CA ASP A 341 4.81 -21.00 -5.62
C ASP A 341 3.86 -21.09 -6.79
N VAL A 342 2.77 -21.85 -6.66
CA VAL A 342 1.75 -21.94 -7.71
C VAL A 342 1.21 -20.54 -8.05
N LYS A 343 0.81 -19.75 -7.05
CA LYS A 343 0.23 -18.41 -7.27
C LYS A 343 1.24 -17.39 -7.76
N VAL A 344 2.48 -17.47 -7.31
CA VAL A 344 3.55 -16.60 -7.82
C VAL A 344 3.90 -16.98 -9.27
N PHE A 345 4.05 -18.26 -9.56
CA PHE A 345 4.44 -18.75 -10.88
C PHE A 345 3.35 -18.53 -11.94
N GLU A 346 2.07 -18.65 -11.59
CA GLU A 346 0.96 -18.27 -12.47
C GLU A 346 1.12 -16.81 -12.94
N LYS A 347 1.43 -15.89 -12.01
CA LYS A 347 1.64 -14.47 -12.31
C LYS A 347 2.91 -14.22 -13.13
N LEU A 348 4.02 -14.83 -12.74
CA LEU A 348 5.30 -14.70 -13.42
C LEU A 348 5.25 -15.24 -14.85
N ARG A 349 4.62 -16.39 -15.06
CA ARG A 349 4.41 -16.99 -16.38
C ARG A 349 3.57 -16.08 -17.28
N LEU A 350 2.49 -15.51 -16.73
CA LEU A 350 1.63 -14.57 -17.46
C LEU A 350 2.40 -13.33 -17.94
N LEU A 351 3.28 -12.77 -17.11
CA LEU A 351 4.06 -11.57 -17.42
C LEU A 351 5.41 -11.87 -18.11
N GLN A 352 5.70 -13.15 -18.36
CA GLN A 352 6.95 -13.64 -18.91
C GLN A 352 8.19 -13.20 -18.11
N TYR A 353 8.09 -13.31 -16.79
CA TYR A 353 9.22 -13.21 -15.87
C TYR A 353 9.67 -14.62 -15.50
N GLN A 354 10.91 -14.97 -15.79
CA GLN A 354 11.47 -16.27 -15.42
C GLN A 354 11.90 -16.21 -13.95
N PRO A 355 11.38 -17.06 -13.04
CA PRO A 355 11.88 -17.09 -11.67
C PRO A 355 13.39 -17.39 -11.64
N SER A 356 14.10 -16.75 -10.70
CA SER A 356 15.50 -17.03 -10.43
C SER A 356 15.69 -18.45 -9.91
N GLU A 357 16.90 -18.97 -10.07
CA GLU A 357 17.28 -20.29 -9.57
C GLU A 357 17.15 -20.37 -8.04
N THR A 358 17.10 -21.58 -7.50
CA THR A 358 17.13 -21.78 -6.05
C THR A 358 18.46 -21.26 -5.48
N CYS A 359 18.40 -20.49 -4.40
CA CYS A 359 19.58 -19.94 -3.73
C CYS A 359 20.49 -21.04 -3.19
N SER A 360 21.78 -20.72 -3.01
CA SER A 360 22.73 -21.65 -2.39
C SER A 360 22.38 -21.90 -0.92
N ASP A 361 22.96 -22.94 -0.31
CA ASP A 361 22.76 -23.20 1.12
C ASP A 361 23.33 -22.10 2.01
N GLU A 362 24.42 -21.44 1.58
CA GLU A 362 25.02 -20.28 2.25
C GLU A 362 24.05 -19.09 2.26
N GLU A 363 23.47 -18.77 1.09
CA GLU A 363 22.48 -17.71 0.93
C GLU A 363 21.22 -18.03 1.77
N PHE A 364 20.70 -19.27 1.68
CA PHE A 364 19.53 -19.71 2.44
C PHE A 364 19.75 -19.62 3.95
N LEU A 365 20.86 -20.15 4.45
CA LEU A 365 21.18 -20.21 5.87
C LEU A 365 21.23 -18.81 6.47
N ARG A 366 21.98 -17.89 5.84
CA ARG A 366 22.08 -16.51 6.30
C ARG A 366 20.71 -15.85 6.34
N ARG A 367 19.97 -15.95 5.23
CA ARG A 367 18.67 -15.31 5.04
C ARG A 367 17.66 -15.78 6.09
N VAL A 368 17.51 -17.09 6.28
CA VAL A 368 16.52 -17.65 7.20
C VAL A 368 16.84 -17.33 8.66
N PHE A 369 18.13 -17.32 9.05
CA PHE A 369 18.51 -16.92 10.41
C PHE A 369 18.19 -15.45 10.69
N VAL A 370 18.55 -14.56 9.78
CA VAL A 370 18.28 -13.11 9.89
C VAL A 370 16.78 -12.84 9.92
N ASP A 371 16.01 -13.46 9.04
CA ASP A 371 14.57 -13.21 8.90
C ASP A 371 13.76 -13.80 10.07
N VAL A 372 14.15 -14.98 10.57
CA VAL A 372 13.40 -15.69 11.63
C VAL A 372 13.82 -15.24 13.03
N THR A 373 15.12 -15.02 13.26
CA THR A 373 15.66 -14.76 14.61
C THR A 373 16.26 -13.36 14.77
N GLY A 374 16.45 -12.60 13.68
CA GLY A 374 17.12 -11.30 13.72
C GLY A 374 18.64 -11.37 13.82
N LEU A 375 19.24 -12.56 13.75
CA LEU A 375 20.64 -12.79 14.14
C LEU A 375 21.39 -13.63 13.11
N LEU A 376 22.72 -13.63 13.20
CA LEU A 376 23.56 -14.56 12.46
C LEU A 376 23.67 -15.91 13.19
N PRO A 377 23.78 -17.04 12.47
CA PRO A 377 24.08 -18.36 13.05
C PRO A 377 25.45 -18.35 13.75
N LYS A 378 25.64 -19.24 14.73
CA LYS A 378 26.97 -19.52 15.25
C LYS A 378 27.81 -20.26 14.20
N VAL A 379 29.14 -20.16 14.29
CA VAL A 379 30.07 -20.84 13.35
C VAL A 379 29.80 -22.35 13.29
N GLU A 380 29.55 -22.98 14.43
CA GLU A 380 29.28 -24.42 14.50
C GLU A 380 27.95 -24.79 13.82
N GLU A 381 26.93 -23.92 13.94
CA GLU A 381 25.64 -24.09 13.25
C GLU A 381 25.80 -23.92 11.74
N THR A 382 26.63 -22.96 11.31
CA THR A 382 26.96 -22.74 9.90
C THR A 382 27.65 -23.95 9.31
N VAL A 383 28.77 -24.40 9.90
CA VAL A 383 29.52 -25.57 9.41
C VAL A 383 28.63 -26.81 9.40
N GLY A 384 27.90 -27.06 10.49
CA GLY A 384 27.00 -28.20 10.61
C GLY A 384 25.91 -28.22 9.54
N PHE A 385 25.40 -27.07 9.10
CA PHE A 385 24.39 -27.00 8.04
C PHE A 385 24.99 -27.11 6.62
N LEU A 386 26.14 -26.48 6.39
CA LEU A 386 26.80 -26.51 5.08
C LEU A 386 27.33 -27.91 4.75
N ASP A 387 27.82 -28.64 5.76
CA ASP A 387 28.37 -29.99 5.59
C ASP A 387 27.30 -31.10 5.69
N ASP A 388 26.07 -30.76 6.08
CA ASP A 388 24.94 -31.70 6.07
C ASP A 388 24.47 -31.99 4.63
N SER A 389 24.36 -33.29 4.31
CA SER A 389 23.92 -33.79 3.01
C SER A 389 22.45 -34.22 2.98
N ASP A 390 21.73 -34.10 4.10
CA ASP A 390 20.31 -34.40 4.18
C ASP A 390 19.49 -33.46 3.27
N LYS A 391 18.71 -34.05 2.36
CA LYS A 391 17.81 -33.34 1.45
C LYS A 391 16.73 -32.53 2.18
N GLN A 392 16.44 -32.84 3.44
CA GLN A 392 15.46 -32.14 4.27
C GLN A 392 16.06 -31.11 5.23
N LYS A 393 17.38 -30.87 5.19
CA LYS A 393 18.07 -29.99 6.15
C LYS A 393 17.46 -28.59 6.24
N ARG A 394 16.99 -28.02 5.12
CA ARG A 394 16.32 -26.71 5.07
C ARG A 394 15.01 -26.70 5.86
N SER A 395 14.16 -27.72 5.67
CA SER A 395 12.89 -27.84 6.41
C SER A 395 13.13 -28.03 7.90
N LYS A 396 14.08 -28.92 8.26
CA LYS A 396 14.45 -29.17 9.67
C LYS A 396 15.03 -27.93 10.33
N LEU A 397 15.78 -27.11 9.59
CA LEU A 397 16.29 -25.85 10.09
C LEU A 397 15.17 -24.85 10.35
N ILE A 398 14.22 -24.68 9.42
CA ILE A 398 13.05 -23.80 9.60
C ILE A 398 12.30 -24.18 10.88
N ASP A 399 11.98 -25.46 11.06
CA ASP A 399 11.28 -25.96 12.24
C ASP A 399 12.04 -25.64 13.54
N ARG A 400 13.37 -25.86 13.53
CA ARG A 400 14.21 -25.56 14.69
C ARG A 400 14.25 -24.08 15.01
N LEU A 401 14.31 -23.20 14.01
CA LEU A 401 14.41 -21.75 14.20
C LEU A 401 13.11 -21.17 14.77
N LEU A 402 11.95 -21.65 14.32
CA LEU A 402 10.63 -21.20 14.81
C LEU A 402 10.37 -21.60 16.27
N GLU A 403 11.10 -22.58 16.81
CA GLU A 403 11.04 -22.98 18.22
C GLU A 403 12.08 -22.29 19.11
N ARG A 404 12.95 -21.43 18.56
CA ARG A 404 13.94 -20.70 19.38
C ARG A 404 13.29 -19.56 20.16
N PRO A 405 13.75 -19.29 21.39
CA PRO A 405 13.38 -18.06 22.11
C PRO A 405 13.72 -16.78 21.33
N ASP A 406 14.80 -16.82 20.53
CA ASP A 406 15.22 -15.68 19.69
C ASP A 406 14.17 -15.31 18.63
N PHE A 407 13.44 -16.29 18.09
CA PHE A 407 12.32 -16.05 17.18
C PHE A 407 11.24 -15.21 17.88
N ALA A 408 10.75 -15.67 19.03
CA ALA A 408 9.68 -14.96 19.72
C ALA A 408 10.08 -13.54 20.15
N ARG A 409 11.31 -13.35 20.60
CA ARG A 409 11.83 -12.02 20.98
C ARG A 409 11.94 -11.08 19.79
N PHE A 410 12.45 -11.57 18.66
CA PHE A 410 12.59 -10.75 17.46
C PHE A 410 11.23 -10.33 16.90
N TRP A 411 10.28 -11.25 16.80
CA TRP A 411 8.94 -10.94 16.30
C TRP A 411 8.14 -10.07 17.28
N ALA A 412 8.32 -10.24 18.59
CA ALA A 412 7.77 -9.33 19.59
C ALA A 412 8.37 -7.93 19.52
N PHE A 413 9.67 -7.81 19.25
CA PHE A 413 10.34 -6.53 19.03
C PHE A 413 9.71 -5.76 17.86
N ARG A 414 9.42 -6.44 16.74
CA ARG A 414 8.72 -5.85 15.58
C ARG A 414 7.31 -5.39 15.92
N TRP A 415 6.57 -6.20 16.68
CA TRP A 415 5.25 -5.81 17.19
C TRP A 415 5.31 -4.63 18.16
N GLY A 416 6.40 -4.46 18.89
CA GLY A 416 6.63 -3.29 19.73
C GLY A 416 6.63 -1.97 18.96
N ASP A 417 7.05 -1.99 17.69
CA ASP A 417 6.97 -0.82 16.81
C ASP A 417 5.52 -0.44 16.50
N LEU A 418 4.73 -1.42 16.05
CA LEU A 418 3.32 -1.23 15.70
C LEU A 418 2.49 -0.78 16.92
N LEU A 419 2.81 -1.34 18.09
CA LEU A 419 2.12 -1.06 19.35
C LEU A 419 2.69 0.15 20.11
N ARG A 420 3.59 0.93 19.50
CA ARG A 420 4.10 2.21 20.03
C ARG A 420 4.71 2.08 21.44
N ILE A 421 5.40 0.96 21.70
CA ILE A 421 5.93 0.64 23.05
C ILE A 421 7.17 1.48 23.33
N SER A 422 7.03 2.43 24.25
CA SER A 422 8.12 3.29 24.69
C SER A 422 7.95 3.76 26.14
N PRO A 423 9.03 4.13 26.85
CA PRO A 423 8.94 4.70 28.19
C PRO A 423 8.17 6.02 28.25
N THR A 424 8.05 6.74 27.13
CA THR A 424 7.27 7.98 27.07
C THR A 424 5.77 7.72 27.08
N THR A 425 5.30 6.69 26.36
CA THR A 425 3.88 6.34 26.23
C THR A 425 3.39 5.42 27.36
N VAL A 426 4.13 4.35 27.67
CA VAL A 426 3.70 3.31 28.62
C VAL A 426 4.45 3.30 29.96
N LYS A 427 5.41 4.21 30.15
CA LYS A 427 6.32 4.29 31.32
C LYS A 427 7.21 3.06 31.44
N GLU A 428 8.31 3.19 32.17
CA GLU A 428 9.37 2.18 32.22
C GLU A 428 8.85 0.78 32.60
N ALA A 429 8.11 0.67 33.71
CA ALA A 429 7.55 -0.61 34.14
C ALA A 429 6.52 -1.19 33.15
N GLY A 430 5.73 -0.33 32.49
CA GLY A 430 4.76 -0.75 31.47
C GLY A 430 5.45 -1.26 30.21
N THR A 431 6.56 -0.62 29.78
CA THR A 431 7.38 -1.04 28.64
C THR A 431 7.83 -2.50 28.80
N HIS A 432 8.46 -2.83 29.93
CA HIS A 432 8.99 -4.18 30.17
C HIS A 432 7.89 -5.22 30.25
N LYS A 433 6.81 -4.94 31.00
CA LYS A 433 5.71 -5.88 31.15
C LYS A 433 4.92 -6.10 29.86
N TYR A 434 4.72 -5.05 29.08
CA TYR A 434 4.00 -5.15 27.82
C TYR A 434 4.83 -5.89 26.78
N ASN A 435 6.12 -5.58 26.65
CA ASN A 435 7.03 -6.33 25.80
C ASN A 435 7.09 -7.82 26.21
N ALA A 436 7.23 -8.12 27.50
CA ALA A 436 7.27 -9.50 27.99
C ALA A 436 6.00 -10.29 27.66
N TRP A 437 4.82 -9.66 27.72
CA TRP A 437 3.58 -10.30 27.29
C TRP A 437 3.57 -10.63 25.80
N ILE A 438 4.07 -9.73 24.94
CA ILE A 438 4.16 -9.98 23.49
C ILE A 438 5.16 -11.10 23.20
N VAL A 439 6.32 -11.11 23.85
CA VAL A 439 7.31 -12.19 23.73
C VAL A 439 6.65 -13.52 24.08
N LYS A 440 5.96 -13.60 25.22
CA LYS A 440 5.25 -14.79 25.64
C LYS A 440 4.17 -15.22 24.63
N ALA A 441 3.41 -14.27 24.07
CA ALA A 441 2.40 -14.56 23.05
C ALA A 441 3.01 -15.21 21.80
N TRP A 442 4.22 -14.84 21.39
CA TRP A 442 4.93 -15.51 20.29
C TRP A 442 5.56 -16.84 20.70
N GLU A 443 6.12 -16.94 21.91
CA GLU A 443 6.67 -18.20 22.45
C GLU A 443 5.60 -19.30 22.50
N GLU A 444 4.39 -18.96 22.97
CA GLU A 444 3.25 -19.87 23.09
C GLU A 444 2.46 -20.03 21.78
N ASN A 445 2.88 -19.37 20.70
CA ASN A 445 2.16 -19.31 19.41
C ASN A 445 0.67 -18.95 19.59
N LEU A 446 0.39 -17.92 20.40
CA LEU A 446 -0.96 -17.43 20.65
C LEU A 446 -1.63 -17.07 19.31
N PRO A 447 -2.78 -17.70 18.97
CA PRO A 447 -3.52 -17.41 17.76
C PRO A 447 -3.77 -15.91 17.56
N TYR A 448 -3.63 -15.41 16.33
CA TYR A 448 -3.66 -13.96 16.10
C TYR A 448 -5.01 -13.31 16.44
N ASP A 449 -6.13 -14.01 16.21
CA ASP A 449 -7.46 -13.60 16.67
C ASP A 449 -7.50 -13.40 18.18
N GLN A 450 -6.95 -14.33 18.95
CA GLN A 450 -6.91 -14.24 20.41
C GLN A 450 -5.95 -13.14 20.88
N PHE A 451 -4.82 -12.96 20.20
CA PHE A 451 -3.90 -11.85 20.45
C PHE A 451 -4.59 -10.49 20.24
N ALA A 452 -5.30 -10.30 19.12
CA ALA A 452 -6.04 -9.08 18.83
C ALA A 452 -7.18 -8.86 19.83
N ARG A 453 -7.94 -9.90 20.15
CA ARG A 453 -9.02 -9.84 21.14
C ARG A 453 -8.50 -9.43 22.52
N GLN A 454 -7.40 -10.04 22.99
CA GLN A 454 -6.78 -9.68 24.26
C GLN A 454 -6.35 -8.22 24.32
N LEU A 455 -5.83 -7.65 23.21
CA LEU A 455 -5.49 -6.22 23.14
C LEU A 455 -6.73 -5.32 23.17
N LEU A 456 -7.71 -5.63 22.31
CA LEU A 456 -8.86 -4.76 22.06
C LEU A 456 -9.88 -4.77 23.19
N THR A 457 -9.97 -5.85 23.97
CA THR A 457 -10.93 -5.95 25.09
C THR A 457 -10.29 -5.75 26.46
N ALA A 458 -9.01 -5.41 26.53
CA ALA A 458 -8.28 -5.30 27.79
C ALA A 458 -8.81 -4.17 28.69
N GLN A 459 -9.22 -4.55 29.90
CA GLN A 459 -9.67 -3.63 30.95
C GLN A 459 -8.99 -4.01 32.27
N GLY A 460 -8.50 -3.02 33.00
CA GLY A 460 -7.78 -3.21 34.25
C GLY A 460 -6.49 -2.41 34.31
N SER A 461 -5.63 -2.78 35.26
CA SER A 461 -4.33 -2.16 35.47
C SER A 461 -3.40 -2.42 34.29
N THR A 462 -2.79 -1.37 33.75
CA THR A 462 -1.76 -1.47 32.70
C THR A 462 -0.47 -2.13 33.20
N LEU A 463 -0.34 -2.41 34.49
CA LEU A 463 0.81 -3.12 35.07
C LEU A 463 0.49 -4.59 35.43
N GLU A 464 -0.78 -4.95 35.65
CA GLU A 464 -1.18 -6.34 35.96
C GLU A 464 -1.76 -7.06 34.75
N LEU A 465 -2.41 -6.31 33.86
CA LEU A 465 -2.92 -6.76 32.57
C LEU A 465 -2.20 -5.99 31.45
N PRO A 466 -1.00 -6.43 31.04
CA PRO A 466 -0.18 -5.69 30.08
C PRO A 466 -0.88 -5.31 28.76
N PRO A 467 -1.80 -6.13 28.17
CA PRO A 467 -2.58 -5.75 26.98
C PRO A 467 -3.33 -4.42 27.11
N ALA A 468 -3.72 -4.01 28.33
CA ALA A 468 -4.39 -2.72 28.56
C ALA A 468 -3.52 -1.52 28.16
N ASN A 469 -2.20 -1.70 28.00
CA ASN A 469 -1.33 -0.65 27.47
C ASN A 469 -1.67 -0.24 26.03
N PHE A 470 -2.40 -1.06 25.26
CA PHE A 470 -2.93 -0.66 23.95
C PHE A 470 -3.75 0.65 24.03
N PHE A 471 -4.57 0.79 25.08
CA PHE A 471 -5.34 2.01 25.34
C PHE A 471 -4.56 3.08 26.09
N ARG A 472 -3.40 2.75 26.65
CA ARG A 472 -2.46 3.73 27.22
C ARG A 472 -1.66 4.44 26.13
N THR A 473 -1.33 3.73 25.04
CA THR A 473 -0.63 4.29 23.88
C THR A 473 -1.51 5.17 23.00
N THR A 474 -2.81 5.24 23.27
CA THR A 474 -3.77 6.10 22.58
C THR A 474 -4.36 7.09 23.57
N ALA A 475 -4.32 8.40 23.27
CA ALA A 475 -4.76 9.40 24.24
C ALA A 475 -6.28 9.55 24.33
N ASN A 476 -7.01 9.23 23.26
CA ASN A 476 -8.44 9.48 23.11
C ASN A 476 -9.09 8.49 22.13
N THR A 477 -10.42 8.59 21.95
CA THR A 477 -11.21 7.74 21.04
C THR A 477 -10.69 7.75 19.61
N SER A 478 -10.30 8.93 19.10
CA SER A 478 -9.80 9.04 17.72
C SER A 478 -8.52 8.24 17.54
N GLU A 479 -7.53 8.41 18.41
CA GLU A 479 -6.28 7.64 18.32
C GLU A 479 -6.50 6.12 18.46
N ALA A 480 -7.42 5.68 19.31
CA ALA A 480 -7.79 4.27 19.42
C ALA A 480 -8.41 3.74 18.12
N THR A 481 -9.31 4.51 17.51
CA THR A 481 -9.97 4.20 16.24
C THR A 481 -8.96 4.08 15.11
N GLU A 482 -8.11 5.10 14.98
CA GLU A 482 -7.09 5.20 13.94
C GLU A 482 -6.05 4.08 14.07
N MET A 483 -5.57 3.80 15.28
CA MET A 483 -4.60 2.72 15.54
C MET A 483 -5.19 1.33 15.31
N ALA A 484 -6.43 1.07 15.76
CA ALA A 484 -7.09 -0.22 15.54
C ALA A 484 -7.35 -0.47 14.05
N ALA A 485 -7.83 0.55 13.32
CA ALA A 485 -8.05 0.45 11.88
C ALA A 485 -6.74 0.20 11.11
N GLN A 486 -5.67 0.92 11.44
CA GLN A 486 -4.40 0.76 10.76
C GLN A 486 -3.76 -0.62 11.03
N ILE A 487 -3.74 -1.07 12.28
CA ILE A 487 -3.07 -2.32 12.67
C ILE A 487 -3.84 -3.56 12.19
N PHE A 488 -5.17 -3.56 12.31
CA PHE A 488 -5.99 -4.77 12.12
C PHE A 488 -6.86 -4.76 10.86
N LEU A 489 -7.18 -3.59 10.30
CA LEU A 489 -7.90 -3.48 9.02
C LEU A 489 -6.98 -3.13 7.85
N GLY A 490 -5.76 -2.64 8.14
CA GLY A 490 -4.86 -2.10 7.13
C GLY A 490 -5.41 -0.84 6.48
N ALA A 491 -6.29 -0.12 7.17
CA ALA A 491 -7.02 1.03 6.66
C ALA A 491 -6.58 2.33 7.34
N ARG A 492 -6.23 3.34 6.54
CA ARG A 492 -5.79 4.65 7.00
C ARG A 492 -6.97 5.63 7.04
N VAL A 493 -7.80 5.50 8.08
CA VAL A 493 -9.06 6.24 8.18
C VAL A 493 -8.91 7.69 8.66
N GLN A 494 -7.70 8.18 8.95
CA GLN A 494 -7.48 9.49 9.59
C GLN A 494 -8.04 10.66 8.76
N CYS A 495 -7.92 10.62 7.43
CA CYS A 495 -8.47 11.68 6.58
C CYS A 495 -10.00 11.75 6.68
N ALA A 496 -10.67 10.61 6.94
CA ALA A 496 -12.12 10.53 7.08
C ALA A 496 -12.64 11.31 8.32
N LYS A 497 -11.78 11.68 9.26
CA LYS A 497 -12.14 12.43 10.47
C LYS A 497 -12.75 13.80 10.16
N CYS A 498 -12.17 14.53 9.20
CA CYS A 498 -12.57 15.91 8.91
C CYS A 498 -13.44 16.04 7.65
N HIS A 499 -13.27 15.14 6.68
CA HIS A 499 -14.00 15.10 5.41
C HIS A 499 -14.04 13.65 4.90
N ASN A 500 -14.80 13.31 3.86
CA ASN A 500 -14.73 11.97 3.28
C ASN A 500 -13.33 11.67 2.71
N HIS A 501 -12.84 10.44 2.84
CA HIS A 501 -11.50 10.07 2.42
C HIS A 501 -11.28 10.34 0.91
N PRO A 502 -10.22 11.05 0.50
CA PRO A 502 -10.06 11.52 -0.88
C PRO A 502 -9.70 10.40 -1.87
N PHE A 503 -9.21 9.26 -1.38
CA PHE A 503 -8.74 8.14 -2.21
C PHE A 503 -9.42 6.79 -1.90
N GLU A 504 -10.40 6.78 -0.97
CA GLU A 504 -11.07 5.58 -0.50
C GLU A 504 -12.56 5.85 -0.26
N LYS A 505 -13.31 4.78 0.01
CA LYS A 505 -14.75 4.80 0.30
C LYS A 505 -15.11 5.22 1.72
N TRP A 506 -14.13 5.50 2.59
CA TRP A 506 -14.41 5.88 3.97
C TRP A 506 -15.04 7.27 4.03
N THR A 507 -16.28 7.33 4.47
CA THR A 507 -16.95 8.60 4.77
C THR A 507 -16.64 9.06 6.19
N GLN A 508 -16.91 10.33 6.48
CA GLN A 508 -16.84 10.85 7.84
C GLN A 508 -17.77 10.09 8.79
N ASP A 509 -18.95 9.69 8.30
CA ASP A 509 -19.91 8.91 9.09
C ASP A 509 -19.34 7.54 9.44
N ASN A 510 -18.61 6.89 8.52
CA ASN A 510 -17.92 5.62 8.80
C ASN A 510 -16.83 5.79 9.86
N TYR A 511 -16.05 6.87 9.82
CA TYR A 511 -15.00 7.15 10.81
C TYR A 511 -15.58 7.25 12.22
N TYR A 512 -16.62 8.07 12.39
CA TYR A 512 -17.24 8.25 13.72
C TYR A 512 -18.05 7.03 14.14
N GLY A 513 -18.66 6.29 13.22
CA GLY A 513 -19.32 5.01 13.51
C GLY A 513 -18.35 3.93 13.99
N LEU A 514 -17.14 3.85 13.40
CA LEU A 514 -16.07 2.98 13.90
C LEU A 514 -15.59 3.46 15.28
N GLY A 515 -15.45 4.77 15.47
CA GLY A 515 -15.07 5.36 16.76
C GLY A 515 -16.07 5.12 17.88
N ALA A 516 -17.34 4.89 17.57
CA ALA A 516 -18.37 4.61 18.57
C ALA A 516 -18.12 3.32 19.37
N PHE A 517 -17.31 2.38 18.85
CA PHE A 517 -16.85 1.21 19.60
C PHE A 517 -15.89 1.58 20.75
N PHE A 518 -15.06 2.60 20.55
CA PHE A 518 -13.99 2.99 21.47
C PHE A 518 -14.37 4.15 22.41
N GLU A 519 -15.49 4.84 22.15
CA GLU A 519 -15.88 6.04 22.89
C GLU A 519 -16.08 5.81 24.40
N ARG A 520 -16.44 4.57 24.79
CA ARG A 520 -16.64 4.21 26.20
C ARG A 520 -15.33 3.89 26.94
N VAL A 521 -14.18 3.87 26.26
CA VAL A 521 -12.89 3.58 26.89
C VAL A 521 -12.43 4.77 27.72
N GLN A 522 -12.34 4.56 29.04
CA GLN A 522 -11.92 5.56 30.00
C GLN A 522 -10.66 5.15 30.75
N ARG A 523 -9.99 6.14 31.32
CA ARG A 523 -8.68 6.01 31.97
C ARG A 523 -8.72 6.68 33.33
N LYS A 524 -8.12 6.05 34.35
CA LYS A 524 -7.88 6.68 35.66
C LYS A 524 -6.51 6.30 36.19
N LYS A 525 -5.96 7.11 37.09
CA LYS A 525 -4.71 6.79 37.80
C LYS A 525 -4.96 5.59 38.72
N GLY A 526 -4.02 4.64 38.73
CA GLY A 526 -4.03 3.51 39.65
C GLY A 526 -3.39 3.85 41.01
N PRO A 527 -3.42 2.91 41.97
CA PRO A 527 -2.83 3.10 43.29
C PRO A 527 -1.29 3.14 43.28
N ARG A 528 -0.62 2.49 42.32
CA ARG A 528 0.84 2.56 42.19
C ARG A 528 1.28 3.74 41.33
N THR A 529 2.49 4.23 41.59
CA THR A 529 3.16 5.20 40.70
C THR A 529 3.24 4.65 39.28
N ASP A 530 2.93 5.49 38.29
CA ASP A 530 2.89 5.15 36.86
C ASP A 530 1.86 4.09 36.43
N GLU A 531 0.97 3.67 37.34
CA GLU A 531 -0.15 2.79 37.02
C GLU A 531 -1.32 3.56 36.43
N MET A 532 -1.87 3.03 35.35
CA MET A 532 -3.13 3.47 34.77
C MET A 532 -4.11 2.31 34.79
N VAL A 533 -5.38 2.60 35.06
CA VAL A 533 -6.47 1.62 34.97
C VAL A 533 -7.36 2.00 33.79
N ILE A 534 -7.45 1.09 32.83
CA ILE A 534 -8.37 1.18 31.69
C ILE A 534 -9.71 0.54 32.10
N TYR A 535 -10.82 1.21 31.80
CA TYR A 535 -12.14 0.67 32.09
C TYR A 535 -13.16 1.21 31.09
N ASN A 536 -14.22 0.45 30.83
CA ASN A 536 -15.32 0.93 30.00
C ASN A 536 -16.40 1.63 30.84
N ALA A 537 -16.79 2.83 30.40
CA ALA A 537 -17.95 3.53 30.94
C ALA A 537 -19.25 2.81 30.51
N ARG A 538 -20.28 2.90 31.35
CA ARG A 538 -21.60 2.32 31.06
C ARG A 538 -22.35 3.06 29.94
N ARG A 539 -21.99 4.33 29.71
CA ARG A 539 -22.63 5.22 28.73
C ARG A 539 -21.54 6.06 28.05
N GLY A 540 -21.83 6.53 26.85
CA GLY A 540 -20.93 7.33 26.03
C GLY A 540 -21.30 7.14 24.57
N GLU A 541 -21.55 8.24 23.87
CA GLU A 541 -21.87 8.26 22.44
C GLU A 541 -21.00 9.30 21.77
N ILE A 542 -20.48 8.97 20.60
CA ILE A 542 -19.65 9.88 19.82
C ILE A 542 -20.55 10.72 18.90
N THR A 543 -20.29 12.01 18.85
CA THR A 543 -21.03 12.93 17.98
C THR A 543 -20.23 13.23 16.73
N GLN A 544 -20.85 13.07 15.57
CA GLN A 544 -20.25 13.45 14.29
C GLN A 544 -20.36 14.98 14.15
N PRO A 545 -19.24 15.72 14.01
CA PRO A 545 -19.20 17.16 14.20
C PRO A 545 -19.91 17.96 13.10
N ARG A 546 -20.02 17.40 11.88
CA ARG A 546 -20.65 18.07 10.74
C ARG A 546 -22.17 18.13 10.86
N THR A 547 -22.79 17.05 11.31
CA THR A 547 -24.25 16.84 11.35
C THR A 547 -24.81 16.95 12.76
N GLY A 548 -23.96 16.92 13.79
CA GLY A 548 -24.38 16.87 15.19
C GLY A 548 -25.05 15.56 15.62
N LYS A 549 -25.08 14.55 14.74
CA LYS A 549 -25.69 13.24 15.04
C LYS A 549 -24.82 12.41 15.97
N LYS A 550 -25.47 11.68 16.88
CA LYS A 550 -24.82 10.61 17.65
C LYS A 550 -24.68 9.39 16.75
N MET A 551 -23.47 8.85 16.66
CA MET A 551 -23.18 7.72 15.77
C MET A 551 -23.29 6.39 16.53
N PRO A 552 -24.08 5.42 16.04
CA PRO A 552 -24.05 4.07 16.56
C PRO A 552 -22.74 3.36 16.15
N PRO A 553 -22.35 2.28 16.87
CA PRO A 553 -21.29 1.39 16.40
C PRO A 553 -21.56 0.92 14.97
N TRP A 554 -20.57 1.10 14.10
CA TRP A 554 -20.66 0.74 12.69
C TRP A 554 -19.39 0.01 12.27
N ALA A 555 -19.53 -1.08 11.55
CA ALA A 555 -18.42 -1.88 11.07
C ALA A 555 -18.45 -2.02 9.53
N PRO A 556 -17.30 -1.94 8.85
CA PRO A 556 -17.19 -2.14 7.41
C PRO A 556 -17.83 -3.46 6.94
N GLY A 557 -18.59 -3.41 5.84
CA GLY A 557 -19.27 -4.57 5.27
C GLY A 557 -20.53 -5.03 6.01
N THR A 558 -20.64 -4.75 7.31
CA THR A 558 -21.81 -5.10 8.14
C THR A 558 -22.82 -3.96 8.23
N GLY A 559 -22.36 -2.72 8.29
CA GLY A 559 -23.23 -1.58 8.59
C GLY A 559 -23.28 -1.27 10.09
N GLU A 560 -24.42 -0.77 10.55
CA GLU A 560 -24.66 -0.55 11.99
C GLU A 560 -24.66 -1.88 12.75
N VAL A 561 -23.87 -1.95 13.83
CA VAL A 561 -23.78 -3.13 14.69
C VAL A 561 -24.61 -2.88 15.93
N ALA A 562 -25.70 -3.63 16.08
CA ALA A 562 -26.57 -3.55 17.24
C ALA A 562 -25.84 -4.10 18.47
N VAL A 563 -25.40 -3.20 19.36
CA VAL A 563 -24.82 -3.55 20.65
C VAL A 563 -25.78 -3.11 21.74
N GLY A 564 -26.31 -4.07 22.52
CA GLY A 564 -27.22 -3.77 23.63
C GLY A 564 -26.59 -2.79 24.63
N GLU A 565 -27.40 -1.97 25.32
CA GLU A 565 -26.89 -0.89 26.17
C GLU A 565 -25.87 -1.34 27.24
N SER A 566 -26.05 -2.56 27.77
CA SER A 566 -25.21 -3.21 28.78
C SER A 566 -24.08 -4.07 28.20
N SER A 567 -24.00 -4.21 26.87
CA SER A 567 -23.00 -5.04 26.20
C SER A 567 -21.70 -4.28 25.97
N ASP A 568 -20.57 -4.97 26.02
CA ASP A 568 -19.27 -4.37 25.80
C ASP A 568 -19.02 -4.16 24.29
N ARG A 569 -18.95 -2.89 23.87
CA ARG A 569 -18.71 -2.52 22.48
C ARG A 569 -17.34 -3.01 21.97
N LEU A 570 -16.33 -3.09 22.83
CA LEU A 570 -15.01 -3.60 22.43
C LEU A 570 -15.06 -5.10 22.13
N VAL A 571 -15.87 -5.86 22.87
CA VAL A 571 -16.08 -7.28 22.60
C VAL A 571 -16.80 -7.45 21.26
N ALA A 572 -17.87 -6.68 21.01
CA ALA A 572 -18.56 -6.70 19.71
C ALA A 572 -17.61 -6.35 18.54
N PHE A 573 -16.74 -5.36 18.72
CA PHE A 573 -15.73 -5.01 17.72
C PHE A 573 -14.72 -6.14 17.51
N ALA A 574 -14.18 -6.71 18.58
CA ALA A 574 -13.21 -7.80 18.50
C ALA A 574 -13.80 -9.06 17.86
N ASP A 575 -15.04 -9.43 18.20
CA ASP A 575 -15.73 -10.59 17.65
C ASP A 575 -16.02 -10.40 16.14
N TRP A 576 -16.43 -9.19 15.72
CA TRP A 576 -16.57 -8.86 14.28
C TRP A 576 -15.23 -8.87 13.54
N LEU A 577 -14.20 -8.26 14.13
CA LEU A 577 -12.89 -8.11 13.51
C LEU A 577 -12.23 -9.47 13.28
N THR A 578 -12.36 -10.38 14.25
CA THR A 578 -11.72 -11.69 14.23
C THR A 578 -12.57 -12.79 13.58
N ALA A 579 -13.73 -12.43 13.02
CA ALA A 579 -14.59 -13.38 12.32
C ALA A 579 -13.84 -14.02 11.12
N PRO A 580 -14.01 -15.33 10.87
CA PRO A 580 -13.33 -16.05 9.77
C PRO A 580 -13.56 -15.47 8.37
N ASP A 581 -14.69 -14.81 8.15
CA ASP A 581 -15.10 -14.19 6.89
C ASP A 581 -14.78 -12.68 6.83
N ASN A 582 -14.12 -12.12 7.85
CA ASN A 582 -13.69 -10.73 7.85
C ASN A 582 -12.69 -10.49 6.70
N PRO A 583 -12.95 -9.55 5.76
CA PRO A 583 -12.14 -9.41 4.55
C PRO A 583 -10.81 -8.67 4.77
N TYR A 584 -10.53 -8.23 6.00
CA TYR A 584 -9.35 -7.42 6.33
C TYR A 584 -8.37 -8.18 7.23
N PHE A 585 -8.86 -8.72 8.35
CA PHE A 585 -8.03 -9.14 9.48
C PHE A 585 -6.93 -10.15 9.12
N ALA A 586 -7.29 -11.23 8.43
CA ALA A 586 -6.33 -12.25 8.01
C ALA A 586 -5.34 -11.70 6.96
N ARG A 587 -5.83 -10.91 5.99
CA ARG A 587 -5.02 -10.36 4.88
C ARG A 587 -3.91 -9.44 5.38
N VAL A 588 -4.21 -8.60 6.37
CA VAL A 588 -3.24 -7.65 6.92
C VAL A 588 -2.06 -8.37 7.56
N GLU A 589 -2.31 -9.41 8.35
CA GLU A 589 -1.24 -10.13 9.04
C GLU A 589 -0.40 -10.99 8.09
N VAL A 590 -1.03 -11.72 7.16
CA VAL A 590 -0.24 -12.51 6.19
C VAL A 590 0.58 -11.61 5.27
N ASN A 591 0.07 -10.42 4.91
CA ASN A 591 0.84 -9.43 4.15
C ASN A 591 2.02 -8.86 4.96
N ARG A 592 1.84 -8.66 6.27
CA ARG A 592 2.90 -8.20 7.17
C ARG A 592 4.00 -9.25 7.34
N ILE A 593 3.62 -10.52 7.53
CA ILE A 593 4.56 -11.65 7.56
C ILE A 593 5.29 -11.74 6.21
N TRP A 594 4.56 -11.67 5.10
CA TRP A 594 5.13 -11.68 3.76
C TRP A 594 6.14 -10.55 3.55
N TRP A 595 5.79 -9.31 3.89
CA TRP A 595 6.69 -8.16 3.77
C TRP A 595 7.96 -8.33 4.61
N GLN A 596 7.83 -8.84 5.83
CA GLN A 596 8.97 -9.08 6.72
C GLN A 596 9.96 -10.09 6.10
N LEU A 597 9.46 -11.11 5.38
CA LEU A 597 10.27 -12.17 4.77
C LEU A 597 10.74 -11.84 3.34
N MET A 598 9.93 -11.13 2.55
CA MET A 598 10.17 -10.91 1.11
C MET A 598 10.68 -9.51 0.81
N GLY A 599 10.59 -8.61 1.80
CA GLY A 599 11.06 -7.23 1.73
C GLY A 599 10.18 -6.24 0.99
N LYS A 600 9.05 -6.71 0.47
CA LYS A 600 7.97 -5.92 -0.11
C LYS A 600 6.67 -6.66 0.09
N GLY A 601 5.59 -5.94 0.39
CA GLY A 601 4.29 -6.51 0.64
C GLY A 601 3.64 -6.94 -0.67
N ILE A 602 2.71 -7.89 -0.59
CA ILE A 602 1.78 -8.14 -1.69
C ILE A 602 0.93 -6.88 -1.90
N VAL A 603 0.52 -6.25 -0.80
CA VAL A 603 0.06 -4.86 -0.73
C VAL A 603 1.19 -4.01 -0.14
N GLU A 604 1.60 -2.97 -0.86
CA GLU A 604 2.67 -2.04 -0.46
C GLU A 604 2.16 -0.60 -0.60
N PRO A 605 2.23 0.27 0.43
CA PRO A 605 2.69 0.00 1.81
C PRO A 605 1.90 -1.08 2.55
N ILE A 606 2.51 -1.70 3.56
CA ILE A 606 1.97 -2.91 4.23
C ILE A 606 0.64 -2.72 4.96
N ASP A 607 0.26 -1.48 5.24
CA ASP A 607 -0.89 -1.04 6.02
C ASP A 607 -1.75 -0.03 5.22
N ASP A 608 -1.77 -0.18 3.89
CA ASP A 608 -2.48 0.68 2.93
C ASP A 608 -3.36 -0.17 2.00
N PHE A 609 -4.29 -0.92 2.61
CA PHE A 609 -5.27 -1.77 1.93
C PHE A 609 -6.44 -0.92 1.44
N ARG A 610 -6.26 -0.32 0.26
CA ARG A 610 -7.29 0.45 -0.42
C ARG A 610 -7.58 -0.09 -1.80
N GLU A 611 -8.80 0.13 -2.28
CA GLU A 611 -9.22 -0.29 -3.63
C GLU A 611 -8.33 0.34 -4.72
N SER A 612 -7.80 1.54 -4.47
CA SER A 612 -6.86 2.26 -5.33
C SER A 612 -5.39 1.84 -5.17
N ASN A 613 -5.09 0.89 -4.28
CA ASN A 613 -3.78 0.29 -4.07
C ASN A 613 -3.89 -1.24 -4.03
N PRO A 614 -4.14 -1.87 -5.19
CA PRO A 614 -4.39 -3.30 -5.22
C PRO A 614 -3.19 -4.14 -4.82
N PRO A 615 -3.44 -5.37 -4.33
CA PRO A 615 -2.39 -6.35 -4.18
C PRO A 615 -1.73 -6.65 -5.53
N THR A 616 -0.40 -6.79 -5.53
CA THR A 616 0.38 -7.18 -6.73
C THR A 616 0.01 -8.58 -7.22
N ASN A 617 -0.43 -9.45 -6.29
CA ASN A 617 -0.95 -10.78 -6.57
C ASN A 617 -2.16 -11.06 -5.65
N PRO A 618 -3.38 -10.67 -6.06
CA PRO A 618 -4.60 -10.86 -5.25
C PRO A 618 -4.88 -12.32 -4.93
N GLU A 619 -4.60 -13.24 -5.86
CA GLU A 619 -4.82 -14.67 -5.70
C GLU A 619 -3.90 -15.29 -4.64
N LEU A 620 -2.64 -14.85 -4.58
CA LEU A 620 -1.70 -15.25 -3.53
C LEU A 620 -2.15 -14.75 -2.15
N LEU A 621 -2.51 -13.46 -2.05
CA LEU A 621 -2.96 -12.87 -0.78
C LEU A 621 -4.20 -13.59 -0.25
N GLU A 622 -5.15 -13.89 -1.13
CA GLU A 622 -6.37 -14.61 -0.80
C GLU A 622 -6.08 -16.06 -0.37
N ALA A 623 -5.14 -16.74 -1.03
CA ALA A 623 -4.74 -18.10 -0.66
C ALA A 623 -4.08 -18.14 0.73
N LEU A 624 -3.16 -17.21 1.00
CA LEU A 624 -2.51 -17.08 2.32
C LEU A 624 -3.53 -16.75 3.42
N ALA A 625 -4.45 -15.81 3.17
CA ALA A 625 -5.47 -15.43 4.15
C ALA A 625 -6.42 -16.60 4.47
N LYS A 626 -6.87 -17.35 3.45
CA LYS A 626 -7.68 -18.56 3.64
C LYS A 626 -6.95 -19.63 4.42
N ASP A 627 -5.69 -19.89 4.09
CA ASP A 627 -4.85 -20.85 4.80
C ASP A 627 -4.66 -20.45 6.28
N PHE A 628 -4.47 -19.16 6.54
CA PHE A 628 -4.32 -18.63 7.89
C PHE A 628 -5.60 -18.81 8.73
N VAL A 629 -6.77 -18.51 8.16
CA VAL A 629 -8.06 -18.75 8.81
C VAL A 629 -8.30 -20.25 9.05
N LEU A 630 -8.02 -21.09 8.06
CA LEU A 630 -8.17 -22.55 8.15
C LEU A 630 -7.33 -23.14 9.30
N HIS A 631 -6.12 -22.60 9.48
CA HIS A 631 -5.20 -22.99 10.55
C HIS A 631 -5.38 -22.15 11.83
N LYS A 632 -6.59 -21.60 12.05
CA LYS A 632 -6.97 -20.90 13.28
C LYS A 632 -6.01 -19.77 13.65
N PHE A 633 -5.63 -18.99 12.64
CA PHE A 633 -4.75 -17.83 12.79
C PHE A 633 -3.36 -18.15 13.38
N ASP A 634 -2.82 -19.33 13.06
CA ASP A 634 -1.47 -19.77 13.43
C ASP A 634 -0.39 -19.05 12.59
N ARG A 635 0.42 -18.21 13.24
CA ARG A 635 1.47 -17.42 12.56
C ARG A 635 2.68 -18.27 12.21
N LYS A 636 3.06 -19.24 13.05
CA LYS A 636 4.18 -20.15 12.77
C LYS A 636 3.88 -21.00 11.53
N HIS A 637 2.62 -21.42 11.34
CA HIS A 637 2.17 -22.13 10.13
C HIS A 637 2.39 -21.31 8.85
N ILE A 638 1.96 -20.05 8.84
CA ILE A 638 2.14 -19.17 7.65
C ILE A 638 3.63 -18.87 7.41
N LEU A 639 4.40 -18.60 8.46
CA LEU A 639 5.85 -18.45 8.37
C LEU A 639 6.50 -19.67 7.72
N LYS A 640 6.23 -20.87 8.24
CA LYS A 640 6.76 -22.12 7.69
C LYS A 640 6.37 -22.29 6.22
N THR A 641 5.11 -22.05 5.89
CA THR A 641 4.61 -22.15 4.51
C THR A 641 5.36 -21.24 3.55
N ILE A 642 5.60 -19.97 3.92
CA ILE A 642 6.36 -19.04 3.08
C ILE A 642 7.84 -19.45 3.00
N LEU A 643 8.49 -19.74 4.14
CA LEU A 643 9.91 -20.12 4.21
C LEU A 643 10.23 -21.40 3.42
N SER A 644 9.27 -22.33 3.33
CA SER A 644 9.39 -23.57 2.55
C SER A 644 9.13 -23.40 1.05
N SER A 645 8.67 -22.24 0.59
CA SER A 645 8.38 -21.98 -0.83
C SER A 645 9.65 -21.83 -1.68
N ARG A 646 9.58 -22.19 -2.96
CA ARG A 646 10.62 -21.88 -3.97
C ARG A 646 10.79 -20.37 -4.14
N THR A 647 9.72 -19.62 -3.98
CA THR A 647 9.70 -18.16 -4.07
C THR A 647 10.58 -17.52 -3.00
N TYR A 648 10.43 -17.92 -1.72
CA TYR A 648 11.31 -17.43 -0.64
C TYR A 648 12.76 -17.91 -0.83
N GLN A 649 12.95 -19.12 -1.36
CA GLN A 649 14.26 -19.72 -1.60
C GLN A 649 14.87 -19.39 -2.97
N ALA A 650 14.34 -18.40 -3.69
CA ALA A 650 14.95 -17.93 -4.94
C ALA A 650 16.25 -17.17 -4.64
N SER A 651 17.24 -17.26 -5.53
CA SER A 651 18.44 -16.43 -5.45
C SER A 651 18.07 -14.95 -5.67
N SER A 652 18.86 -14.04 -5.10
CA SER A 652 18.77 -12.61 -5.43
C SER A 652 19.45 -12.25 -6.75
N ARG A 653 20.19 -13.19 -7.34
CA ARG A 653 20.73 -13.03 -8.69
C ARG A 653 19.61 -13.13 -9.71
N THR A 654 19.47 -12.09 -10.51
CA THR A 654 18.50 -12.04 -11.60
C THR A 654 19.03 -12.78 -12.84
N ASN A 655 18.11 -13.23 -13.68
CA ASN A 655 18.37 -13.73 -15.02
C ASN A 655 17.91 -12.69 -16.07
N ALA A 656 18.21 -12.92 -17.35
CA ALA A 656 17.90 -11.97 -18.41
C ALA A 656 16.40 -11.62 -18.54
N PHE A 657 15.50 -12.49 -18.07
CA PHE A 657 14.06 -12.30 -18.19
C PHE A 657 13.41 -11.66 -16.96
N ASN A 658 14.13 -11.49 -15.83
CA ASN A 658 13.55 -10.98 -14.58
C ASN A 658 14.26 -9.78 -13.95
N GLN A 659 15.29 -9.22 -14.61
CA GLN A 659 16.01 -8.02 -14.16
C GLN A 659 15.09 -6.80 -13.94
N GLU A 660 14.00 -6.71 -14.70
CA GLU A 660 13.04 -5.60 -14.62
C GLU A 660 11.91 -5.83 -13.59
N ASP A 661 11.86 -7.00 -12.94
CA ASP A 661 10.79 -7.29 -12.00
C ASP A 661 11.04 -6.67 -10.63
N GLU A 662 10.26 -5.64 -10.29
CA GLU A 662 10.37 -4.96 -9.00
C GLU A 662 9.26 -5.30 -8.00
N LYS A 663 8.32 -6.20 -8.34
CA LYS A 663 7.14 -6.42 -7.47
C LYS A 663 6.53 -7.83 -7.51
N ASN A 664 6.80 -8.63 -8.54
CA ASN A 664 6.14 -9.92 -8.73
C ASN A 664 6.86 -11.10 -8.07
N PHE A 665 7.94 -10.83 -7.32
CA PHE A 665 8.69 -11.82 -6.53
C PHE A 665 9.35 -12.92 -7.38
N SER A 666 9.83 -12.57 -8.58
CA SER A 666 10.62 -13.48 -9.43
C SER A 666 11.97 -13.87 -8.85
N HIS A 667 12.49 -13.09 -7.92
CA HIS A 667 13.78 -13.29 -7.26
C HIS A 667 13.74 -12.72 -5.84
N ALA A 668 14.68 -13.15 -4.99
CA ALA A 668 14.79 -12.59 -3.66
C ALA A 668 15.34 -11.16 -3.72
N ARG A 669 14.72 -10.23 -2.98
CA ARG A 669 15.24 -8.86 -2.89
C ARG A 669 16.42 -8.79 -1.92
N GLN A 670 17.43 -8.04 -2.32
CA GLN A 670 18.46 -7.59 -1.40
C GLN A 670 17.89 -6.49 -0.50
N GLN A 671 18.11 -6.62 0.80
CA GLN A 671 17.61 -5.68 1.80
C GLN A 671 18.73 -5.29 2.74
N VAL A 672 18.79 -4.02 3.11
CA VAL A 672 19.68 -3.57 4.19
C VAL A 672 19.16 -4.16 5.50
N LEU A 673 20.06 -4.76 6.29
CA LEU A 673 19.74 -5.20 7.65
C LEU A 673 19.21 -4.02 8.48
N THR A 674 18.25 -4.26 9.37
CA THR A 674 17.81 -3.16 10.26
C THR A 674 18.96 -2.71 11.15
N ALA A 675 18.86 -1.48 11.68
CA ALA A 675 19.83 -0.94 12.63
C ALA A 675 20.20 -1.93 13.74
N GLU A 676 19.17 -2.61 14.28
CA GLU A 676 19.31 -3.59 15.34
C GLU A 676 20.01 -4.87 14.87
N GLN A 677 19.58 -5.45 13.73
CA GLN A 677 20.20 -6.65 13.17
C GLN A 677 21.67 -6.42 12.82
N LEU A 678 21.99 -5.26 12.24
CA LEU A 678 23.35 -4.92 11.86
C LEU A 678 24.25 -4.70 13.09
N LEU A 679 23.76 -4.01 14.12
CA LEU A 679 24.51 -3.83 15.37
C LEU A 679 24.75 -5.17 16.06
N ASP A 680 23.73 -6.02 16.17
CA ASP A 680 23.87 -7.35 16.76
C ASP A 680 24.84 -8.22 15.95
N ALA A 681 24.80 -8.17 14.62
CA ALA A 681 25.75 -8.88 13.76
C ALA A 681 27.20 -8.43 14.00
N VAL A 682 27.44 -7.11 14.10
CA VAL A 682 28.78 -6.57 14.45
C VAL A 682 29.21 -7.06 15.84
N CYS A 683 28.32 -7.01 16.83
CA CYS A 683 28.60 -7.50 18.18
C CYS A 683 28.90 -9.02 18.20
N GLN A 684 28.17 -9.82 17.42
CA GLN A 684 28.38 -11.27 17.31
C GLN A 684 29.74 -11.61 16.71
N VAL A 685 30.13 -10.94 15.61
CA VAL A 685 31.39 -11.21 14.91
C VAL A 685 32.60 -10.73 15.72
N THR A 686 32.49 -9.58 16.39
CA THR A 686 33.58 -9.03 17.23
C THR A 686 33.69 -9.74 18.58
N GLY A 687 32.59 -10.30 19.09
CA GLY A 687 32.49 -10.83 20.45
C GLY A 687 32.35 -9.74 21.50
N GLN A 688 32.05 -8.50 21.11
CA GLN A 688 31.92 -7.35 22.00
C GLN A 688 30.44 -6.94 22.11
N PRO A 689 29.73 -7.28 23.20
CA PRO A 689 28.33 -6.90 23.37
C PRO A 689 28.16 -5.38 23.49
N GLU A 690 26.97 -4.89 23.14
CA GLU A 690 26.57 -3.51 23.41
C GLU A 690 25.85 -3.40 24.76
N LYS A 691 25.98 -2.25 25.44
CA LYS A 691 25.28 -1.98 26.70
C LYS A 691 24.19 -0.93 26.47
N TYR A 692 22.97 -1.24 26.91
CA TYR A 692 21.80 -0.39 26.73
C TYR A 692 21.29 0.13 28.07
N GLY A 693 21.84 1.25 28.53
CA GLY A 693 21.44 1.86 29.79
C GLY A 693 21.55 0.88 30.97
N ASN A 694 20.40 0.61 31.61
CA ASN A 694 20.28 -0.29 32.78
C ASN A 694 19.97 -1.75 32.41
N LEU A 695 19.86 -2.09 31.13
CA LEU A 695 19.63 -3.47 30.70
C LEU A 695 20.88 -4.34 30.96
N PRO A 696 20.70 -5.65 31.24
CA PRO A 696 21.82 -6.57 31.43
C PRO A 696 22.78 -6.57 30.22
N ILE A 697 24.09 -6.66 30.51
CA ILE A 697 25.11 -6.85 29.47
C ILE A 697 24.80 -8.16 28.71
N GLY A 698 24.87 -8.11 27.38
CA GLY A 698 24.49 -9.23 26.50
C GLY A 698 23.05 -9.17 26.01
N THR A 699 22.24 -8.18 26.43
CA THR A 699 20.96 -7.88 25.76
C THR A 699 21.23 -7.51 24.31
N ARG A 700 20.46 -8.11 23.39
CA ARG A 700 20.56 -7.89 21.94
C ARG A 700 19.69 -6.70 21.50
N ALA A 701 20.14 -5.95 20.51
CA ALA A 701 19.41 -4.82 19.93
C ALA A 701 18.04 -5.25 19.39
N THR A 702 18.01 -6.41 18.73
CA THR A 702 16.81 -7.05 18.15
C THR A 702 15.80 -7.55 19.19
N GLN A 703 16.12 -7.42 20.48
CA GLN A 703 15.31 -7.89 21.60
C GLN A 703 14.98 -6.75 22.58
N LEU A 704 15.23 -5.50 22.18
CA LEU A 704 15.01 -4.34 23.04
C LEU A 704 13.52 -4.10 23.30
N PRO A 705 13.11 -3.86 24.55
CA PRO A 705 11.73 -3.57 24.88
C PRO A 705 11.29 -2.18 24.38
N ALA A 706 12.24 -1.26 24.19
CA ALA A 706 12.02 0.10 23.71
C ALA A 706 13.20 0.65 22.88
N PRO A 707 12.95 1.68 22.03
CA PRO A 707 13.99 2.40 21.31
C PRO A 707 15.03 3.03 22.24
N GLN A 708 16.26 3.17 21.73
CA GLN A 708 17.43 3.69 22.45
C GLN A 708 17.91 4.99 21.79
N PRO A 709 17.24 6.13 22.03
CA PRO A 709 17.60 7.40 21.38
C PRO A 709 19.01 7.90 21.75
N GLY A 710 19.59 7.40 22.84
CA GLY A 710 20.97 7.68 23.24
C GLY A 710 22.03 6.87 22.47
N ASN A 711 21.64 5.87 21.66
CA ASN A 711 22.57 5.07 20.87
C ASN A 711 22.69 5.65 19.45
N ALA A 712 23.83 6.31 19.18
CA ALA A 712 24.07 7.00 17.92
C ALA A 712 24.06 6.06 16.70
N PHE A 713 24.46 4.80 16.85
CA PHE A 713 24.42 3.81 15.77
C PHE A 713 22.97 3.48 15.41
N LEU A 714 22.15 3.11 16.40
CA LEU A 714 20.76 2.74 16.15
C LEU A 714 19.96 3.89 15.51
N VAL A 715 20.19 5.12 15.96
CA VAL A 715 19.56 6.32 15.38
C VAL A 715 20.03 6.55 13.94
N ALA A 716 21.34 6.49 13.66
CA ALA A 716 21.89 6.73 12.32
C ALA A 716 21.39 5.71 11.28
N PHE A 717 21.11 4.47 11.70
CA PHE A 717 20.58 3.41 10.84
C PHE A 717 19.05 3.30 10.85
N GLY A 718 18.34 4.31 11.40
CA GLY A 718 16.90 4.46 11.23
C GLY A 718 16.05 3.64 12.19
N GLN A 719 16.51 3.40 13.42
CA GLN A 719 15.66 2.87 14.49
C GLN A 719 14.43 3.78 14.68
N PRO A 720 13.20 3.20 14.69
CA PRO A 720 11.99 4.00 14.82
C PRO A 720 11.84 4.55 16.23
N SER A 721 11.28 5.74 16.32
CA SER A 721 10.95 6.41 17.57
C SER A 721 9.69 5.83 18.25
N ARG A 722 8.93 5.02 17.51
CA ARG A 722 7.66 4.40 17.91
C ARG A 722 6.59 5.42 18.29
N GLN A 723 6.54 6.53 17.55
CA GLN A 723 5.57 7.61 17.76
C GLN A 723 4.26 7.38 16.99
N SER A 724 4.27 6.50 16.00
CA SER A 724 3.20 6.10 15.09
C SER A 724 3.26 4.58 14.89
N SER A 725 2.13 3.99 14.52
CA SER A 725 2.02 2.59 14.12
C SER A 725 2.44 2.37 12.66
N CYS A 726 2.85 3.42 11.93
CA CYS A 726 3.29 3.32 10.53
C CYS A 726 4.61 2.56 10.42
N ALA A 727 4.63 1.51 9.60
CA ALA A 727 5.87 0.83 9.24
C ALA A 727 6.89 1.75 8.54
N CYS A 728 6.41 2.83 7.94
CA CYS A 728 7.21 3.85 7.28
C CYS A 728 8.14 4.66 8.22
N GLU A 729 8.00 4.56 9.56
CA GLU A 729 8.97 5.16 10.48
C GLU A 729 10.37 4.55 10.32
N ARG A 730 10.46 3.30 9.88
CA ARG A 730 11.74 2.65 9.60
C ARG A 730 12.29 3.13 8.27
N GLN A 731 13.46 3.76 8.30
CA GLN A 731 14.18 4.16 7.10
C GLN A 731 14.94 2.95 6.54
N SER A 732 14.49 2.44 5.40
CA SER A 732 15.15 1.33 4.67
C SER A 732 16.07 1.79 3.55
N GLN A 733 16.07 3.09 3.23
CA GLN A 733 16.89 3.66 2.17
C GLN A 733 18.32 3.93 2.68
N PRO A 734 19.36 3.51 1.93
CA PRO A 734 20.74 3.84 2.24
C PRO A 734 20.94 5.36 2.34
N SER A 735 21.66 5.82 3.36
CA SER A 735 22.02 7.24 3.50
C SER A 735 23.54 7.45 3.53
N LEU A 736 23.98 8.67 3.15
CA LEU A 736 25.39 9.06 3.28
C LEU A 736 25.88 8.93 4.73
N THR A 737 25.03 9.23 5.71
CA THR A 737 25.31 9.08 7.14
C THR A 737 25.58 7.62 7.53
N GLN A 738 24.81 6.67 6.98
CA GLN A 738 25.02 5.23 7.21
C GLN A 738 26.35 4.76 6.61
N ALA A 739 26.66 5.18 5.37
CA ALA A 739 27.92 4.86 4.72
C ALA A 739 29.12 5.43 5.48
N LEU A 740 29.03 6.68 5.93
CA LEU A 740 30.05 7.32 6.76
C LEU A 740 30.22 6.61 8.11
N GLN A 741 29.14 6.11 8.72
CA GLN A 741 29.29 5.32 9.95
C GLN A 741 29.89 3.93 9.74
N LEU A 742 29.67 3.26 8.62
CA LEU A 742 30.40 2.01 8.36
C LEU A 742 31.89 2.27 8.13
N SER A 743 32.23 3.28 7.33
CA SER A 743 33.62 3.58 6.99
C SER A 743 34.43 4.25 8.10
N ASN A 744 33.80 5.07 8.95
CA ASN A 744 34.51 5.94 9.90
C ASN A 744 33.97 5.89 11.34
N SER A 745 33.00 5.02 11.67
CA SER A 745 32.49 5.02 13.05
C SER A 745 33.52 4.47 14.02
N GLN A 746 33.69 5.20 15.12
CA GLN A 746 34.26 4.66 16.34
C GLN A 746 33.54 3.37 16.77
N THR A 747 32.27 3.13 16.40
CA THR A 747 31.54 1.92 16.78
C THR A 747 32.15 0.64 16.19
N VAL A 748 32.50 0.60 14.90
CA VAL A 748 33.15 -0.59 14.31
C VAL A 748 34.65 -0.58 14.59
N GLU A 749 35.31 0.58 14.43
CA GLU A 749 36.76 0.70 14.58
C GLU A 749 37.21 0.49 16.03
N SER A 750 36.56 1.10 17.03
CA SER A 750 36.93 0.90 18.44
C SER A 750 36.60 -0.50 18.93
N ARG A 751 35.56 -1.15 18.39
CA ARG A 751 35.22 -2.56 18.67
C ARG A 751 36.17 -3.54 18.01
N LEU A 752 37.08 -3.11 17.14
CA LEU A 752 38.18 -3.95 16.67
C LEU A 752 39.47 -3.57 17.42
N LYS A 753 39.83 -2.28 17.43
CA LYS A 753 41.12 -1.77 17.93
C LYS A 753 41.27 -1.64 19.46
N ASN A 754 40.22 -1.32 20.21
CA ASN A 754 40.29 -1.11 21.68
C ASN A 754 40.05 -2.42 22.45
N GLY A 755 40.75 -3.48 22.05
CA GLY A 755 40.61 -4.79 22.67
C GLY A 755 39.31 -5.49 22.30
N GLY A 756 38.84 -5.35 21.05
CA GLY A 756 37.55 -5.85 20.63
C GLY A 756 37.55 -6.95 19.57
N GLY A 757 38.72 -7.33 19.03
CA GLY A 757 38.89 -8.62 18.36
C GLY A 757 38.91 -9.78 19.35
N GLN A 758 38.01 -9.88 20.34
CA GLN A 758 38.04 -11.03 21.29
C GLN A 758 37.88 -12.35 20.53
N PHE A 759 36.96 -12.41 19.57
CA PHE A 759 36.80 -13.58 18.71
C PHE A 759 38.11 -13.95 17.97
N ILE A 760 38.75 -12.97 17.33
CA ILE A 760 39.99 -13.17 16.56
C ILE A 760 41.18 -13.48 17.48
N ARG A 761 41.27 -12.81 18.63
CA ARG A 761 42.32 -13.04 19.63
C ARG A 761 42.15 -14.36 20.34
N GLU A 762 40.93 -14.84 20.58
CA GLU A 762 40.68 -16.18 21.11
C GLU A 762 41.12 -17.26 20.11
N LEU A 763 40.82 -17.08 18.82
CA LEU A 763 41.27 -17.99 17.78
C LEU A 763 42.81 -17.94 17.62
N ALA A 764 43.41 -16.75 17.65
CA ALA A 764 44.87 -16.58 17.61
C ALA A 764 45.56 -17.14 18.87
N ALA A 765 44.97 -16.96 20.05
CA ALA A 765 45.48 -17.48 21.33
C ALA A 765 45.42 -19.02 21.38
N LYS A 766 44.45 -19.64 20.68
CA LYS A 766 44.39 -21.08 20.45
C LYS A 766 45.44 -21.59 19.43
N LYS A 767 46.37 -20.73 18.98
CA LYS A 767 47.42 -21.03 17.99
C LYS A 767 46.88 -21.55 16.64
N LYS A 768 45.68 -21.14 16.26
CA LYS A 768 45.12 -21.46 14.94
C LYS A 768 45.91 -20.76 13.83
N GLY A 769 46.05 -21.43 12.69
CA GLY A 769 46.70 -20.88 11.49
C GLY A 769 45.85 -19.78 10.85
N ASP A 770 46.47 -18.91 10.06
CA ASP A 770 45.78 -17.76 9.42
C ASP A 770 44.56 -18.19 8.60
N GLU A 771 44.69 -19.29 7.87
CA GLU A 771 43.62 -19.87 7.06
C GLU A 771 42.38 -20.25 7.89
N GLU A 772 42.59 -20.90 9.02
CA GLU A 772 41.50 -21.32 9.92
C GLU A 772 40.83 -20.11 10.59
N ILE A 773 41.60 -19.06 10.90
CA ILE A 773 41.06 -17.81 11.45
C ILE A 773 40.21 -17.08 10.40
N ILE A 774 40.72 -16.94 9.17
CA ILE A 774 40.00 -16.32 8.06
C ILE A 774 38.72 -17.10 7.76
N GLU A 775 38.78 -18.43 7.70
CA GLU A 775 37.59 -19.25 7.48
C GLU A 775 36.56 -19.05 8.59
N SER A 776 36.97 -19.07 9.86
CA SER A 776 36.08 -18.83 11.00
C SER A 776 35.42 -17.45 10.96
N LEU A 777 36.16 -16.41 10.53
CA LEU A 777 35.64 -15.06 10.35
C LEU A 777 34.58 -15.00 9.24
N TYR A 778 34.82 -15.62 8.08
CA TYR A 778 33.85 -15.68 6.98
C TYR A 778 32.59 -16.47 7.37
N LEU A 779 32.74 -17.58 8.10
CA LEU A 779 31.61 -18.36 8.60
C LEU A 779 30.78 -17.59 9.63
N ALA A 780 31.42 -16.81 10.50
CA ALA A 780 30.75 -15.98 11.49
C ALA A 780 30.04 -14.77 10.87
N ALA A 781 30.71 -14.08 9.94
CA ALA A 781 30.24 -12.81 9.40
C ALA A 781 29.31 -12.97 8.18
N LEU A 782 29.62 -13.91 7.29
CA LEU A 782 28.97 -14.08 5.99
C LEU A 782 28.23 -15.43 5.84
N CYS A 783 28.39 -16.35 6.80
CA CYS A 783 27.77 -17.68 6.81
C CYS A 783 28.20 -18.57 5.63
N ARG A 784 29.42 -18.35 5.12
CA ARG A 784 30.04 -19.15 4.06
C ARG A 784 31.54 -19.28 4.27
N ARG A 785 32.17 -20.19 3.52
CA ARG A 785 33.64 -20.27 3.45
C ARG A 785 34.19 -19.14 2.56
N PRO A 786 35.43 -18.66 2.81
CA PRO A 786 36.07 -17.70 1.93
C PRO A 786 36.33 -18.34 0.56
N ARG A 787 36.13 -17.58 -0.51
CA ARG A 787 36.53 -18.02 -1.86
C ARG A 787 38.05 -18.06 -1.94
N ALA A 788 38.59 -18.88 -2.83
CA ALA A 788 40.05 -19.04 -2.98
C ALA A 788 40.80 -17.69 -3.17
N VAL A 789 40.21 -16.76 -3.95
CA VAL A 789 40.77 -15.42 -4.17
C VAL A 789 40.74 -14.57 -2.90
N GLU A 790 39.63 -14.62 -2.15
CA GLU A 790 39.47 -13.88 -0.89
C GLU A 790 40.48 -14.39 0.17
N LEU A 791 40.62 -15.71 0.27
CA LEU A 791 41.57 -16.35 1.18
C LEU A 791 43.01 -15.99 0.83
N GLN A 792 43.37 -16.07 -0.46
CA GLN A 792 44.71 -15.74 -0.90
C GLN A 792 45.06 -14.26 -0.66
N HIS A 793 44.14 -13.34 -0.95
CA HIS A 793 44.36 -11.92 -0.68
C HIS A 793 44.55 -11.64 0.82
N ALA A 794 43.73 -12.24 1.68
CA ALA A 794 43.86 -12.09 3.13
C ALA A 794 45.21 -12.65 3.63
N LYS A 795 45.64 -13.82 3.15
CA LYS A 795 46.94 -14.41 3.51
C LYS A 795 48.12 -13.54 3.06
N THR A 796 48.09 -13.05 1.82
CA THR A 796 49.12 -12.13 1.31
C THR A 796 49.18 -10.84 2.13
N PHE A 797 48.02 -10.28 2.48
CA PHE A 797 47.94 -9.07 3.30
C PHE A 797 48.51 -9.30 4.71
N ILE A 798 48.15 -10.40 5.38
CA ILE A 798 48.70 -10.74 6.70
C ILE A 798 50.22 -10.89 6.65
N ALA A 799 50.73 -11.58 5.63
CA ALA A 799 52.17 -11.79 5.44
C ALA A 799 52.95 -10.49 5.16
N SER A 800 52.30 -9.45 4.63
CA SER A 800 52.94 -8.15 4.32
C SER A 800 52.99 -7.18 5.51
N HIS A 801 52.43 -7.54 6.66
CA HIS A 801 52.34 -6.66 7.84
C HIS A 801 53.25 -7.14 8.97
N ALA A 802 53.89 -6.20 9.67
CA ALA A 802 54.81 -6.51 10.76
C ALA A 802 54.09 -7.06 12.00
N ASP A 803 52.90 -6.55 12.31
CA ASP A 803 52.05 -7.05 13.40
C ASP A 803 50.89 -7.89 12.85
N ARG A 804 50.99 -9.20 13.05
CA ARG A 804 49.97 -10.17 12.64
C ARG A 804 48.60 -9.86 13.25
N SER A 805 48.54 -9.37 14.49
CA SER A 805 47.29 -9.11 15.19
C SER A 805 46.54 -7.95 14.54
N VAL A 806 47.26 -6.86 14.24
CA VAL A 806 46.72 -5.70 13.53
C VAL A 806 46.24 -6.09 12.13
N ALA A 807 47.01 -6.91 11.42
CA ALA A 807 46.62 -7.36 10.08
C ALA A 807 45.31 -8.20 10.09
N LEU A 808 45.12 -9.05 11.11
CA LEU A 808 43.88 -9.81 11.27
C LEU A 808 42.68 -8.91 11.62
N GLU A 809 42.89 -7.85 12.42
CA GLU A 809 41.87 -6.84 12.72
C GLU A 809 41.44 -6.08 11.46
N ASP A 810 42.39 -5.72 10.59
CA ASP A 810 42.10 -5.03 9.32
C ASP A 810 41.38 -5.94 8.31
N VAL A 811 41.71 -7.24 8.28
CA VAL A 811 40.95 -8.24 7.50
C VAL A 811 39.51 -8.33 8.00
N ALA A 812 39.30 -8.36 9.32
CA ALA A 812 37.97 -8.38 9.91
C ALA A 812 37.18 -7.11 9.64
N TRP A 813 37.82 -5.95 9.75
CA TRP A 813 37.24 -4.67 9.38
C TRP A 813 36.79 -4.68 7.91
N SER A 814 37.61 -5.24 7.02
CA SER A 814 37.29 -5.35 5.59
C SER A 814 36.07 -6.23 5.35
N VAL A 815 35.97 -7.38 6.04
CA VAL A 815 34.82 -8.29 5.93
C VAL A 815 33.53 -7.63 6.43
N LEU A 816 33.57 -6.91 7.56
CA LEU A 816 32.41 -6.21 8.13
C LEU A 816 31.93 -5.02 7.26
N ASN A 817 32.78 -4.53 6.36
CA ASN A 817 32.45 -3.47 5.41
C ASN A 817 32.01 -3.99 4.02
N LEU A 818 31.96 -5.31 3.83
CA LEU A 818 31.43 -5.88 2.59
C LEU A 818 29.93 -5.60 2.47
N ARG A 819 29.47 -5.33 1.24
CA ARG A 819 28.03 -5.24 0.95
C ARG A 819 27.31 -6.52 1.38
N GLU A 820 27.94 -7.68 1.19
CA GLU A 820 27.39 -8.97 1.62
C GLU A 820 27.13 -9.05 3.14
N PHE A 821 27.89 -8.33 3.96
CA PHE A 821 27.65 -8.24 5.40
C PHE A 821 26.42 -7.39 5.72
N VAL A 822 26.33 -6.21 5.09
CA VAL A 822 25.27 -5.22 5.34
C VAL A 822 23.91 -5.63 4.77
N PHE A 823 23.91 -6.42 3.70
CA PHE A 823 22.69 -6.82 2.99
C PHE A 823 22.30 -8.26 3.32
N ARG A 824 21.02 -8.43 3.66
CA ARG A 824 20.29 -9.68 3.54
C ARG A 824 20.04 -9.93 2.05
N HIS A 825 20.45 -11.10 1.54
CA HIS A 825 20.47 -11.40 0.10
C HIS A 825 19.84 -12.74 -0.24
#